data_AF-A0A0Q7TBF7-F1
#
_entry.id   AF-A0A0Q7TBF7-F1
#
_cell.length_a   1.000
_cell.length_b   1.000
_cell.length_c   1.000
_cell.angle_alpha   90.00
_cell.angle_beta   90.00
_cell.angle_gamma   90.00
#
_symmetry.space_group_name_H-M   'P 1'
#
loop_
_entity.id
_entity.type
_entity.pdbx_description
1 polymer ?
#
loop_
_entity_poly.entity_id
_entity_poly.type
_entity_poly.pdbx_seq_one_letter_code
_entity_poly.pdbx_strand_id
1 'polypeptide(L)'
;MLAGFRSFAKSPFAVVLFGLLIVSFAVFGISDVFRHPPGKWVIAAGSRNMTPEDFKAQFENYRKREQAQGQTITPDLAVQQGIDRKMLTQLALQESLAELVRKLGVRPSDKLVGDTLREQLAGLPPGQRPFDPITGKFDATMYQRLLAQNDLTPARYEASLRDDIAQTHLFSAVAAGLRAPRIYSALQAAYGLEGRDLAAFAINPATVEKPGLPTDAQLQAYMKEHAAQLTLPETRILSVARFSAKALENTVTVPEADIVKTYNFRKDTLGTAETRSFVQIVAPDAKTAAVIAQRLAKGDQPAIVASAYGKQPVMINAKPKSALPDRKVADAVFALAAGQVSAPINGDLGVSVVKLLGINPAAMPSLESQRPAIEAELKAQAAQAKAYEQTQTYQDAHDGGASLIDAATKAGAPVWTSSPIAASGVDRNGQPIPGLTPDALKTAFELPAGGESELIEAGKGEYFAVRVEKVIPSAMPPLAEIREPLAQRWMLETLLERMKTKADALAARVKKGESLEAVAASAQTQVQRVPNISRQNARQFQGLGRDLLTGTFGAKPGAPFVSRGPQGGYLVAVVEKVHPGSPDQMAQITEAMRPQTSQGLFRDVGQAAQDAAKIQLKTKVNLTLARQAIGVDTSTLPAEDGKAPAKGKGKAQ
;
A
#
# COMPACT_ATOMS: atom_id res chain seq x y z
N MET A 1 51.00 -52.11 0.34
CA MET A 1 49.72 -51.89 -0.38
C MET A 1 49.75 -50.75 -1.39
N LEU A 2 50.26 -49.55 -1.05
CA LEU A 2 50.40 -48.41 -1.99
C LEU A 2 51.27 -48.70 -3.24
N ALA A 3 52.32 -49.52 -3.11
CA ALA A 3 53.15 -49.93 -4.24
C ALA A 3 52.44 -50.87 -5.23
N GLY A 4 51.55 -51.75 -4.71
CA GLY A 4 50.73 -52.64 -5.54
C GLY A 4 49.64 -51.89 -6.31
N PHE A 5 49.08 -50.83 -5.71
CA PHE A 5 48.14 -49.94 -6.40
C PHE A 5 48.81 -49.15 -7.54
N ARG A 6 50.07 -48.73 -7.35
CA ARG A 6 50.85 -48.04 -8.40
C ARG A 6 51.30 -48.96 -9.53
N SER A 7 51.61 -50.23 -9.26
CA SER A 7 51.95 -51.19 -10.33
C SER A 7 50.71 -51.63 -11.11
N PHE A 8 49.57 -51.80 -10.44
CA PHE A 8 48.29 -52.10 -11.08
C PHE A 8 47.86 -50.95 -12.00
N ALA A 9 47.93 -49.69 -11.54
CA ALA A 9 47.59 -48.51 -12.36
C ALA A 9 48.51 -48.29 -13.58
N LYS A 10 49.71 -48.87 -13.60
CA LYS A 10 50.66 -48.83 -14.73
C LYS A 10 50.59 -50.08 -15.62
N SER A 11 49.78 -51.08 -15.27
CA SER A 11 49.59 -52.28 -16.08
C SER A 11 48.81 -51.96 -17.35
N PRO A 12 49.18 -52.53 -18.52
CA PRO A 12 48.40 -52.38 -19.75
C PRO A 12 46.94 -52.83 -19.57
N PHE A 13 46.67 -53.75 -18.65
CA PHE A 13 45.31 -54.17 -18.30
C PHE A 13 44.48 -53.06 -17.64
N ALA A 14 45.09 -52.27 -16.74
CA ALA A 14 44.40 -51.15 -16.09
C ALA A 14 44.17 -49.99 -17.07
N VAL A 15 45.08 -49.77 -18.01
CA VAL A 15 44.90 -48.76 -19.08
C VAL A 15 43.72 -49.14 -19.99
N VAL A 16 43.57 -50.42 -20.34
CA VAL A 16 42.40 -50.91 -21.09
C VAL A 16 41.12 -50.78 -20.27
N LEU A 17 41.14 -51.13 -18.98
CA LEU A 17 39.98 -50.99 -18.09
C LEU A 17 39.55 -49.53 -17.93
N PHE A 18 40.50 -48.61 -17.70
CA PHE A 18 40.23 -47.17 -17.62
C PHE A 18 39.80 -46.59 -18.97
N GLY A 19 40.37 -47.07 -20.08
CA GLY A 19 39.92 -46.71 -21.42
C GLY A 19 38.47 -47.11 -21.68
N LEU A 20 38.09 -48.34 -21.29
CA LEU A 20 36.72 -48.84 -21.41
C LEU A 20 35.76 -48.08 -20.48
N LEU A 21 36.22 -47.71 -19.28
CA LEU A 21 35.46 -46.89 -18.34
C LEU A 21 35.26 -45.46 -18.89
N ILE A 22 36.31 -44.81 -19.38
CA ILE A 22 36.24 -43.47 -20.00
C ILE A 22 35.34 -43.49 -21.23
N VAL A 23 35.43 -44.52 -22.09
CA VAL A 23 34.55 -44.70 -23.24
C VAL A 23 33.11 -45.00 -22.79
N SER A 24 32.89 -45.75 -21.71
CA SER A 24 31.55 -45.94 -21.16
C SER A 24 30.94 -44.64 -20.63
N PHE A 25 31.73 -43.78 -19.98
CA PHE A 25 31.29 -42.44 -19.55
C PHE A 25 31.09 -41.47 -20.73
N ALA A 26 31.82 -41.66 -21.84
CA ALA A 26 31.64 -40.88 -23.07
C ALA A 26 30.41 -41.32 -23.89
N VAL A 27 30.05 -42.61 -23.87
CA VAL A 27 28.88 -43.18 -24.56
C VAL A 27 27.59 -43.01 -23.73
N PHE A 28 27.66 -43.05 -22.39
CA PHE A 28 26.50 -42.88 -21.50
C PHE A 28 26.26 -41.45 -21.00
N GLY A 29 27.20 -40.51 -21.17
CA GLY A 29 26.96 -39.08 -21.01
C GLY A 29 26.71 -38.58 -19.57
N ILE A 30 27.56 -37.68 -19.10
CA ILE A 30 27.41 -36.96 -17.82
C ILE A 30 26.28 -35.89 -17.89
N SER A 31 25.57 -35.81 -19.02
CA SER A 31 24.45 -34.90 -19.25
C SER A 31 23.12 -35.40 -18.67
N ASP A 32 23.02 -36.66 -18.23
CA ASP A 32 21.75 -37.22 -17.74
C ASP A 32 21.54 -37.10 -16.21
N VAL A 33 22.58 -36.76 -15.44
CA VAL A 33 22.45 -36.53 -13.97
C VAL A 33 21.75 -35.20 -13.65
N PHE A 34 21.63 -34.29 -14.63
CA PHE A 34 20.86 -33.04 -14.49
C PHE A 34 19.44 -33.12 -15.08
N ARG A 35 19.04 -34.27 -15.65
CA ARG A 35 17.64 -34.50 -16.00
C ARG A 35 16.91 -34.97 -14.74
N HIS A 36 16.22 -34.03 -14.10
CA HIS A 36 15.23 -34.34 -13.07
C HIS A 36 14.30 -35.45 -13.59
N PRO A 37 13.94 -36.45 -12.76
CA PRO A 37 13.11 -37.56 -13.19
C PRO A 37 11.83 -37.06 -13.88
N PRO A 38 11.38 -37.69 -14.97
CA PRO A 38 10.15 -37.30 -15.64
C PRO A 38 8.97 -37.39 -14.65
N GLY A 39 8.37 -36.24 -14.31
CA GLY A 39 7.04 -36.21 -13.69
C GLY A 39 6.87 -35.48 -12.35
N LYS A 40 7.91 -34.88 -11.74
CA LYS A 40 7.76 -34.10 -10.49
C LYS A 40 7.99 -32.59 -10.68
N TRP A 41 7.22 -31.96 -11.55
CA TRP A 41 7.24 -30.51 -11.73
C TRP A 41 5.83 -29.93 -11.54
N VAL A 42 5.78 -28.76 -10.89
CA VAL A 42 4.57 -27.94 -10.77
C VAL A 42 4.42 -27.07 -12.01
N ILE A 43 5.53 -26.62 -12.60
CA ILE A 43 5.58 -25.85 -13.85
C ILE A 43 6.69 -26.41 -14.73
N ALA A 44 6.42 -26.61 -16.02
CA ALA A 44 7.44 -26.94 -17.01
C ALA A 44 7.34 -25.98 -18.20
N ALA A 45 8.35 -25.12 -18.35
CA ALA A 45 8.47 -24.11 -19.39
C ALA A 45 9.79 -24.32 -20.17
N GLY A 46 9.73 -25.04 -21.29
CA GLY A 46 10.92 -25.39 -22.06
C GLY A 46 11.93 -26.23 -21.26
N SER A 47 13.15 -25.74 -21.06
CA SER A 47 14.14 -26.40 -20.19
C SER A 47 14.04 -26.03 -18.71
N ARG A 48 13.15 -25.09 -18.34
CA ARG A 48 12.95 -24.66 -16.96
C ARG A 48 11.82 -25.44 -16.32
N ASN A 49 12.07 -26.01 -15.16
CA ASN A 49 11.08 -26.72 -14.36
C ASN A 49 11.04 -26.12 -12.96
N MET A 50 9.84 -25.87 -12.45
CA MET A 50 9.62 -25.52 -11.05
C MET A 50 9.18 -26.76 -10.29
N THR A 51 9.89 -27.09 -9.22
CA THR A 51 9.58 -28.24 -8.36
C THR A 51 8.46 -27.93 -7.36
N PRO A 52 7.84 -28.95 -6.72
CA PRO A 52 6.93 -28.75 -5.61
C PRO A 52 7.54 -27.92 -4.47
N GLU A 53 8.80 -28.18 -4.15
CA GLU A 53 9.54 -27.49 -3.10
C GLU A 53 9.73 -26.00 -3.42
N ASP A 54 10.01 -25.68 -4.69
CA ASP A 54 10.10 -24.29 -5.17
C ASP A 54 8.78 -23.56 -5.04
N PHE A 55 7.68 -24.20 -5.45
CA PHE A 55 6.35 -23.61 -5.36
C PHE A 55 5.96 -23.37 -3.90
N LYS A 56 6.23 -24.34 -3.01
CA LYS A 56 6.01 -24.21 -1.57
C LYS A 56 6.78 -23.03 -0.99
N ALA A 57 8.07 -22.88 -1.32
CA ALA A 57 8.88 -21.77 -0.84
C ALA A 57 8.33 -20.40 -1.28
N GLN A 58 7.88 -20.30 -2.54
CA GLN A 58 7.23 -19.08 -3.04
C GLN A 58 5.92 -18.79 -2.27
N PHE A 59 5.11 -19.81 -2.00
CA PHE A 59 3.84 -19.67 -1.27
C PHE A 59 4.07 -19.23 0.19
N GLU A 60 5.06 -19.81 0.86
CA GLU A 60 5.44 -19.42 2.22
C GLU A 60 5.92 -17.96 2.29
N ASN A 61 6.67 -17.51 1.28
CA ASN A 61 7.08 -16.10 1.17
C ASN A 61 5.89 -15.16 0.90
N TYR A 62 4.89 -15.61 0.13
CA TYR A 62 3.63 -14.88 -0.01
C TYR A 62 2.90 -14.78 1.34
N ARG A 63 2.75 -15.90 2.07
CA ARG A 63 2.08 -15.93 3.37
C ARG A 63 2.76 -15.03 4.41
N LYS A 64 4.09 -15.08 4.52
CA LYS A 64 4.87 -14.22 5.43
C LYS A 64 4.61 -12.73 5.18
N ARG A 65 4.47 -12.32 3.90
CA ARG A 65 4.18 -10.93 3.52
C ARG A 65 2.76 -10.50 3.86
N GLU A 66 1.76 -11.34 3.59
CA GLU A 66 0.36 -11.05 3.95
C GLU A 66 0.17 -11.01 5.46
N GLN A 67 0.84 -11.89 6.21
CA GLN A 67 0.81 -11.91 7.67
C GLN A 67 1.40 -10.63 8.27
N ALA A 68 2.46 -10.07 7.67
CA ALA A 68 3.00 -8.77 8.06
C ALA A 68 2.02 -7.60 7.81
N GLN A 69 1.02 -7.79 6.95
CA GLN A 69 -0.07 -6.83 6.69
C GLN A 69 -1.34 -7.14 7.49
N GLY A 70 -1.27 -8.10 8.43
CA GLY A 70 -2.37 -8.48 9.31
C GLY A 70 -3.35 -9.50 8.72
N GLN A 71 -3.05 -10.08 7.55
CA GLN A 71 -3.89 -11.09 6.91
C GLN A 71 -3.27 -12.48 7.07
N THR A 72 -3.98 -13.39 7.75
CA THR A 72 -3.53 -14.78 7.89
C THR A 72 -4.09 -15.62 6.73
N ILE A 73 -3.23 -16.03 5.81
CA ILE A 73 -3.60 -16.88 4.66
C ILE A 73 -3.22 -18.33 4.94
N THR A 74 -4.19 -19.20 5.16
CA THR A 74 -3.97 -20.65 5.23
C THR A 74 -3.95 -21.27 3.82
N PRO A 75 -3.32 -22.44 3.62
CA PRO A 75 -3.34 -23.13 2.33
C PRO A 75 -4.76 -23.38 1.79
N ASP A 76 -5.70 -23.80 2.65
CA ASP A 76 -7.09 -24.03 2.26
C ASP A 76 -7.82 -22.74 1.85
N LEU A 77 -7.61 -21.66 2.61
CA LEU A 77 -8.18 -20.35 2.29
C LEU A 77 -7.63 -19.83 0.95
N ALA A 78 -6.34 -20.04 0.67
CA ALA A 78 -5.72 -19.67 -0.59
C ALA A 78 -6.35 -20.40 -1.78
N VAL A 79 -6.71 -21.68 -1.61
CA VAL A 79 -7.43 -22.46 -2.62
C VAL A 79 -8.87 -21.95 -2.80
N GLN A 80 -9.59 -21.70 -1.71
CA GLN A 80 -10.97 -21.19 -1.76
C GLN A 80 -11.07 -19.82 -2.46
N GLN A 81 -10.08 -18.94 -2.27
CA GLN A 81 -10.02 -17.62 -2.89
C GLN A 81 -9.36 -17.61 -4.28
N GLY A 82 -8.90 -18.78 -4.76
CA GLY A 82 -8.22 -18.94 -6.05
C GLY A 82 -6.84 -18.26 -6.12
N ILE A 83 -6.21 -18.01 -4.98
CA ILE A 83 -4.87 -17.42 -4.87
C ILE A 83 -3.82 -18.40 -5.41
N ASP A 84 -3.95 -19.68 -5.10
CA ASP A 84 -3.10 -20.77 -5.58
C ASP A 84 -3.01 -20.78 -7.12
N ARG A 85 -4.16 -20.63 -7.81
CA ARG A 85 -4.25 -20.60 -9.28
C ARG A 85 -3.64 -19.35 -9.88
N LYS A 86 -3.92 -18.19 -9.28
CA LYS A 86 -3.35 -16.91 -9.72
C LYS A 86 -1.82 -16.94 -9.60
N MET A 87 -1.33 -17.40 -8.45
CA MET A 87 0.09 -17.57 -8.18
C MET A 87 0.75 -18.56 -9.15
N LEU A 88 0.17 -19.74 -9.33
CA LEU A 88 0.67 -20.74 -10.29
C LEU A 88 0.72 -20.18 -11.71
N THR A 89 -0.31 -19.44 -12.13
CA THR A 89 -0.37 -18.80 -13.44
C THR A 89 0.71 -17.75 -13.60
N GLN A 90 0.91 -16.90 -12.60
CA GLN A 90 1.93 -15.85 -12.61
C GLN A 90 3.35 -16.44 -12.66
N LEU A 91 3.64 -17.44 -11.82
CA LEU A 91 4.93 -18.14 -11.84
C LEU A 91 5.15 -18.83 -13.19
N ALA A 92 4.10 -19.40 -13.80
CA ALA A 92 4.21 -20.03 -15.11
C ALA A 92 4.54 -19.02 -16.21
N LEU A 93 3.94 -17.83 -16.17
CA LEU A 93 4.25 -16.73 -17.08
C LEU A 93 5.70 -16.25 -16.90
N GLN A 94 6.17 -16.10 -15.65
CA GLN A 94 7.53 -15.69 -15.33
C GLN A 94 8.57 -16.71 -15.84
N GLU A 95 8.40 -18.00 -15.53
CA GLU A 95 9.31 -19.05 -16.01
C GLU A 95 9.31 -19.16 -17.53
N SER A 96 8.14 -18.99 -18.16
CA SER A 96 8.02 -18.99 -19.62
C SER A 96 8.77 -17.82 -20.25
N LEU A 97 8.59 -16.62 -19.71
CA LEU A 97 9.28 -15.43 -20.19
C LEU A 97 10.80 -15.57 -20.00
N ALA A 98 11.27 -15.99 -18.82
CA ALA A 98 12.69 -16.19 -18.56
C ALA A 98 13.33 -17.19 -19.53
N GLU A 99 12.66 -18.31 -19.81
CA GLU A 99 13.12 -19.28 -20.81
C GLU A 99 13.11 -18.71 -22.23
N LEU A 100 12.10 -17.91 -22.59
CA LEU A 100 12.05 -17.25 -23.90
C LEU A 100 13.21 -16.26 -24.06
N VAL A 101 13.46 -15.40 -23.07
CA VAL A 101 14.59 -14.45 -23.06
C VAL A 101 15.93 -15.19 -23.20
N ARG A 102 16.09 -16.31 -22.50
CA ARG A 102 17.28 -17.16 -22.61
C ARG A 102 17.45 -17.75 -24.01
N LYS A 103 16.35 -18.16 -24.67
CA LYS A 103 16.35 -18.68 -26.05
C LYS A 103 16.61 -17.59 -27.09
N LEU A 104 16.22 -16.35 -26.82
CA LEU A 104 16.56 -15.18 -27.63
C LEU A 104 18.05 -14.80 -27.54
N GLY A 105 18.81 -15.43 -26.63
CA GLY A 105 20.25 -15.21 -26.50
C GLY A 105 20.63 -14.02 -25.62
N VAL A 106 19.66 -13.38 -24.96
CA VAL A 106 19.94 -12.29 -24.01
C VAL A 106 20.51 -12.89 -22.73
N ARG A 107 21.81 -12.71 -22.51
CA ARG A 107 22.54 -13.25 -21.36
C ARG A 107 23.45 -12.18 -20.76
N PRO A 108 23.25 -11.84 -19.48
CA PRO A 108 24.16 -10.97 -18.75
C PRO A 108 25.54 -11.62 -18.63
N SER A 109 26.61 -10.82 -18.66
CA SER A 109 27.95 -11.31 -18.35
C SER A 109 28.09 -11.58 -16.85
N ASP A 110 28.93 -12.54 -16.46
CA ASP A 110 29.18 -12.81 -15.03
C ASP A 110 29.74 -11.59 -14.30
N LYS A 111 30.51 -10.75 -15.00
CA LYS A 111 30.97 -9.46 -14.48
C LYS A 111 29.80 -8.54 -14.11
N LEU A 112 28.81 -8.41 -15.00
CA LEU A 112 27.65 -7.56 -14.74
C LEU A 112 26.83 -8.10 -13.56
N VAL A 113 26.59 -9.42 -13.51
CA VAL A 113 25.90 -10.06 -12.39
C VAL A 113 26.63 -9.80 -11.08
N GLY A 114 27.96 -9.95 -11.06
CA GLY A 114 28.79 -9.68 -9.89
C GLY A 114 28.78 -8.22 -9.46
N ASP A 115 28.80 -7.28 -10.41
CA ASP A 115 28.74 -5.84 -10.12
C ASP A 115 27.35 -5.44 -9.59
N THR A 116 26.26 -5.92 -10.19
CA THR A 116 24.88 -5.71 -9.70
C THR A 116 24.66 -6.36 -8.32
N LEU A 117 25.18 -7.56 -8.10
CA LEU A 117 25.14 -8.23 -6.81
C LEU A 117 25.84 -7.39 -5.74
N ARG A 118 27.05 -6.88 -6.03
CA ARG A 118 27.80 -6.02 -5.11
C ARG A 118 27.03 -4.76 -4.76
N GLU A 119 26.40 -4.12 -5.75
CA GLU A 119 25.58 -2.92 -5.56
C GLU A 119 24.36 -3.19 -4.66
N GLN A 120 23.61 -4.27 -4.92
CA GLN A 120 22.46 -4.66 -4.09
C GLN A 120 22.87 -4.95 -2.64
N LEU A 121 23.99 -5.64 -2.45
CA LEU A 121 24.50 -5.98 -1.11
C LEU A 121 25.06 -4.76 -0.37
N ALA A 122 25.59 -3.75 -1.08
CA ALA A 122 26.06 -2.51 -0.47
C ALA A 122 24.91 -1.66 0.13
N GLY A 123 23.69 -1.81 -0.40
CA GLY A 123 22.48 -1.15 0.11
C GLY A 123 21.97 -1.71 1.46
N LEU A 124 22.46 -2.87 1.91
CA LEU A 124 22.05 -3.47 3.18
C LEU A 124 22.56 -2.67 4.39
N PRO A 125 21.91 -2.76 5.56
CA PRO A 125 22.42 -2.18 6.81
C PRO A 125 23.84 -2.67 7.12
N PRO A 126 24.72 -1.85 7.72
CA PRO A 126 26.13 -2.21 7.95
C PRO A 126 26.35 -3.57 8.64
N GLY A 127 25.45 -3.98 9.54
CA GLY A 127 25.54 -5.26 10.26
C GLY A 127 25.09 -6.50 9.47
N GLN A 128 24.53 -6.35 8.27
CA GLN A 128 24.00 -7.44 7.45
C GLN A 128 24.74 -7.61 6.12
N ARG A 129 25.74 -6.76 5.86
CA ARG A 129 26.54 -6.78 4.64
C ARG A 129 27.48 -7.99 4.64
N PRO A 130 27.54 -8.78 3.56
CA PRO A 130 28.53 -9.85 3.42
C PRO A 130 29.89 -9.30 2.95
N PHE A 131 30.31 -8.20 3.56
CA PHE A 131 31.62 -7.59 3.36
C PHE A 131 32.30 -7.50 4.72
N ASP A 132 33.57 -7.88 4.76
CA ASP A 132 34.40 -7.75 5.96
C ASP A 132 34.40 -6.28 6.44
N PRO A 133 33.96 -5.99 7.69
CA PRO A 133 33.88 -4.62 8.20
C PRO A 133 35.21 -3.88 8.26
N ILE A 134 36.34 -4.61 8.29
CA ILE A 134 37.69 -4.08 8.45
C ILE A 134 38.37 -3.99 7.07
N THR A 135 38.28 -5.05 6.26
CA THR A 135 39.00 -5.11 4.97
C THR A 135 38.15 -4.68 3.77
N GLY A 136 36.83 -4.60 3.93
CA GLY A 136 35.87 -4.29 2.85
C GLY A 136 35.76 -5.36 1.77
N LYS A 137 36.45 -6.50 1.93
CA LYS A 137 36.43 -7.61 0.97
C LYS A 137 35.15 -8.43 1.13
N PHE A 138 34.68 -9.02 0.03
CA PHE A 138 33.52 -9.90 0.03
C PHE A 138 33.79 -11.17 0.83
N ASP A 139 32.88 -11.51 1.76
CA ASP A 139 32.92 -12.74 2.54
C ASP A 139 31.83 -13.71 2.06
N ALA A 140 32.26 -14.77 1.38
CA ALA A 140 31.38 -15.80 0.84
C ALA A 140 30.59 -16.56 1.93
N THR A 141 31.14 -16.68 3.14
CA THR A 141 30.50 -17.36 4.26
C THR A 141 29.37 -16.51 4.82
N MET A 142 29.59 -15.20 4.98
CA MET A 142 28.54 -14.27 5.37
C MET A 142 27.43 -14.20 4.32
N TYR A 143 27.79 -14.20 3.03
CA TYR A 143 26.82 -14.22 1.94
C TYR A 143 25.94 -15.48 1.98
N GLN A 144 26.55 -16.66 2.15
CA GLN A 144 25.80 -17.91 2.30
C GLN A 144 24.86 -17.89 3.51
N ARG A 145 25.30 -17.37 4.66
CA ARG A 145 24.46 -17.26 5.86
C ARG A 145 23.29 -16.30 5.65
N LEU A 146 23.53 -15.15 5.03
CA LEU A 146 22.49 -14.15 4.72
C LEU A 146 21.39 -14.76 3.83
N LEU A 147 21.79 -15.49 2.78
CA LEU A 147 20.84 -16.16 1.90
C LEU A 147 20.12 -17.30 2.60
N ALA A 148 20.82 -18.07 3.44
CA ALA A 148 20.22 -19.17 4.19
C ALA A 148 19.14 -18.70 5.18
N GLN A 149 19.26 -17.50 5.75
CA GLN A 149 18.20 -16.89 6.59
C GLN A 149 16.89 -16.66 5.82
N ASN A 150 16.95 -16.60 4.49
CA ASN A 150 15.81 -16.40 3.60
C ASN A 150 15.51 -17.65 2.76
N ASP A 151 16.01 -18.82 3.18
CA ASP A 151 15.84 -20.11 2.48
C ASP A 151 16.37 -20.10 1.03
N LEU A 152 17.40 -19.28 0.75
CA LEU A 152 18.02 -19.12 -0.57
C LEU A 152 19.44 -19.71 -0.60
N THR A 153 19.84 -20.20 -1.78
CA THR A 153 21.23 -20.59 -2.06
C THR A 153 21.88 -19.57 -3.00
N PRO A 154 23.22 -19.38 -2.95
CA PRO A 154 23.94 -18.51 -3.88
C PRO A 154 23.61 -18.76 -5.35
N ALA A 155 23.62 -20.03 -5.76
CA ALA A 155 23.34 -20.42 -7.14
C ALA A 155 21.92 -20.04 -7.57
N ARG A 156 20.92 -20.22 -6.70
CA ARG A 156 19.52 -19.87 -6.99
C ARG A 156 19.34 -18.36 -7.05
N TYR A 157 19.93 -17.62 -6.12
CA TYR A 157 19.87 -16.16 -6.10
C TYR A 157 20.52 -15.55 -7.35
N GLU A 158 21.72 -16.00 -7.71
CA GLU A 158 22.44 -15.53 -8.89
C GLU A 158 21.72 -15.92 -10.20
N ALA A 159 21.06 -17.08 -10.25
CA ALA A 159 20.23 -17.45 -11.39
C ALA A 159 19.02 -16.52 -11.55
N SER A 160 18.31 -16.21 -10.45
CA SER A 160 17.23 -15.23 -10.45
C SER A 160 17.73 -13.85 -10.88
N LEU A 161 18.87 -13.41 -10.34
CA LEU A 161 19.46 -12.12 -10.68
C LEU A 161 19.85 -12.04 -12.17
N ARG A 162 20.38 -13.15 -12.75
CA ARG A 162 20.63 -13.24 -14.20
C ARG A 162 19.34 -13.08 -15.00
N ASP A 163 18.27 -13.75 -14.60
CA ASP A 163 16.97 -13.65 -15.28
C ASP A 163 16.41 -12.22 -15.19
N ASP A 164 16.52 -11.58 -14.03
CA ASP A 164 16.05 -10.21 -13.80
C ASP A 164 16.81 -9.19 -14.63
N ILE A 165 18.15 -9.30 -14.68
CA ILE A 165 18.98 -8.42 -15.52
C ILE A 165 18.66 -8.64 -17.00
N ALA A 166 18.53 -9.90 -17.44
CA ALA A 166 18.22 -10.22 -18.84
C ALA A 166 16.87 -9.64 -19.26
N GLN A 167 15.84 -9.83 -18.43
CA GLN A 167 14.51 -9.27 -18.67
C GLN A 167 14.55 -7.74 -18.65
N THR A 168 15.20 -7.13 -17.65
CA THR A 168 15.33 -5.68 -17.54
C THR A 168 15.98 -5.08 -18.79
N HIS A 169 17.05 -5.70 -19.30
CA HIS A 169 17.73 -5.24 -20.51
C HIS A 169 16.85 -5.38 -21.75
N LEU A 170 16.17 -6.52 -21.91
CA LEU A 170 15.23 -6.71 -23.02
C LEU A 170 14.12 -5.65 -22.99
N PHE A 171 13.46 -5.50 -21.86
CA PHE A 171 12.35 -4.57 -21.70
C PHE A 171 12.80 -3.10 -21.74
N SER A 172 14.01 -2.76 -21.30
CA SER A 172 14.58 -1.41 -21.48
C SER A 172 14.84 -1.10 -22.95
N ALA A 173 15.34 -2.07 -23.72
CA ALA A 173 15.53 -1.91 -25.17
C ALA A 173 14.18 -1.73 -25.88
N VAL A 174 13.17 -2.51 -25.50
CA VAL A 174 11.79 -2.34 -26.01
C VAL A 174 11.25 -0.96 -25.63
N ALA A 175 11.37 -0.55 -24.37
CA ALA A 175 10.88 0.75 -23.89
C ALA A 175 11.54 1.93 -24.62
N ALA A 176 12.85 1.85 -24.89
CA ALA A 176 13.58 2.89 -25.60
C ALA A 176 13.09 3.07 -27.06
N GLY A 177 12.67 1.99 -27.72
CA GLY A 177 12.16 2.02 -29.09
C GLY A 177 10.65 2.19 -29.20
N LEU A 178 9.89 1.87 -28.14
CA LEU A 178 8.44 1.84 -28.20
C LEU A 178 7.85 3.25 -28.08
N ARG A 179 7.22 3.70 -29.15
CA ARG A 179 6.38 4.91 -29.14
C ARG A 179 4.99 4.54 -29.60
N ALA A 180 3.99 4.93 -28.83
CA ALA A 180 2.61 4.78 -29.25
C ALA A 180 2.40 5.52 -30.59
N PRO A 181 1.75 4.87 -31.58
CA PRO A 181 1.23 5.54 -32.76
C PRO A 181 0.39 6.74 -32.37
N ARG A 182 0.65 7.88 -33.03
CA ARG A 182 0.00 9.17 -32.72
C ARG A 182 -1.54 9.07 -32.73
N ILE A 183 -2.09 8.20 -33.58
CA ILE A 183 -3.53 7.99 -33.71
C ILE A 183 -4.20 7.54 -32.40
N TYR A 184 -3.54 6.74 -31.55
CA TYR A 184 -4.15 6.27 -30.31
C TYR A 184 -4.38 7.43 -29.33
N SER A 185 -3.39 8.31 -29.18
CA SER A 185 -3.53 9.51 -28.36
C SER A 185 -4.45 10.55 -29.01
N ALA A 186 -4.46 10.62 -30.35
CA ALA A 186 -5.38 11.50 -31.09
C ALA A 186 -6.85 11.10 -30.91
N LEU A 187 -7.16 9.80 -30.89
CA LEU A 187 -8.52 9.32 -30.60
C LEU A 187 -8.97 9.69 -29.18
N GLN A 188 -8.08 9.61 -28.20
CA GLN A 188 -8.37 10.03 -26.82
C GLN A 188 -8.60 11.54 -26.74
N ALA A 189 -7.76 12.34 -27.42
CA ALA A 189 -7.93 13.79 -27.51
C ALA A 189 -9.26 14.16 -28.19
N ALA A 190 -9.58 13.52 -29.31
CA ALA A 190 -10.84 13.73 -30.03
C ALA A 190 -12.06 13.36 -29.15
N TYR A 191 -12.02 12.23 -28.45
CA TYR A 191 -13.08 11.81 -27.53
C TYR A 191 -13.27 12.80 -26.36
N GLY A 192 -12.17 13.31 -25.81
CA GLY A 192 -12.19 14.26 -24.69
C GLY A 192 -12.72 15.64 -25.09
N LEU A 193 -12.36 16.11 -26.28
CA LEU A 193 -12.71 17.42 -26.81
C LEU A 193 -14.00 17.44 -27.63
N GLU A 194 -14.61 16.29 -27.92
CA GLU A 194 -15.93 16.22 -28.55
C GLU A 194 -16.92 17.09 -27.77
N GLY A 195 -17.34 18.18 -28.39
CA GLY A 195 -18.26 19.15 -27.83
C GLY A 195 -19.69 18.84 -28.25
N ARG A 196 -20.65 19.02 -27.34
CA ARG A 196 -22.07 18.76 -27.61
C ARG A 196 -22.90 19.98 -27.23
N ASP A 197 -23.71 20.44 -28.18
CA ASP A 197 -24.70 21.48 -27.94
C ASP A 197 -25.95 20.82 -27.37
N LEU A 198 -26.28 21.18 -26.13
CA LEU A 198 -27.39 20.63 -25.41
C LEU A 198 -28.54 21.63 -25.39
N ALA A 199 -29.74 21.19 -25.75
CA ALA A 199 -30.97 21.93 -25.52
C ALA A 199 -31.84 21.15 -24.54
N ALA A 200 -32.31 21.81 -23.47
CA ALA A 200 -33.11 21.17 -22.44
C ALA A 200 -34.17 22.11 -21.87
N PHE A 201 -35.28 21.57 -21.38
CA PHE A 201 -36.26 22.31 -20.60
C PHE A 201 -36.68 21.51 -19.37
N ALA A 202 -36.96 22.20 -18.27
CA ALA A 202 -37.40 21.58 -17.02
C ALA A 202 -38.92 21.37 -17.02
N ILE A 203 -39.39 20.27 -16.44
CA ILE A 203 -40.82 20.06 -16.19
C ILE A 203 -41.27 21.00 -15.08
N ASN A 204 -42.18 21.93 -15.39
CA ASN A 204 -42.76 22.82 -14.40
C ASN A 204 -43.71 22.03 -13.47
N PRO A 205 -43.44 21.97 -12.15
CA PRO A 205 -44.30 21.26 -11.20
C PRO A 205 -45.76 21.75 -11.20
N ALA A 206 -46.02 23.02 -11.53
CA ALA A 206 -47.38 23.57 -11.59
C ALA A 206 -48.22 22.93 -12.70
N THR A 207 -47.58 22.30 -13.67
CA THR A 207 -48.26 21.63 -14.79
C THR A 207 -48.51 20.14 -14.54
N VAL A 208 -48.15 19.64 -13.36
CA VAL A 208 -48.37 18.27 -12.92
C VAL A 208 -49.41 18.30 -11.82
N GLU A 209 -50.36 17.36 -11.87
CA GLU A 209 -51.37 17.23 -10.83
C GLU A 209 -50.71 16.96 -9.47
N LYS A 210 -50.95 17.85 -8.50
CA LYS A 210 -50.40 17.71 -7.15
C LYS A 210 -51.02 16.47 -6.47
N PRO A 211 -50.22 15.61 -5.84
CA PRO A 211 -50.77 14.50 -5.07
C PRO A 211 -51.60 15.04 -3.90
N GLY A 212 -52.76 14.41 -3.65
CA GLY A 212 -53.55 14.67 -2.45
C GLY A 212 -52.86 14.16 -1.19
N LEU A 213 -53.45 14.46 -0.03
CA LEU A 213 -52.99 13.89 1.24
C LEU A 213 -53.11 12.36 1.20
N PRO A 214 -52.05 11.61 1.55
CA PRO A 214 -52.11 10.15 1.55
C PRO A 214 -53.05 9.65 2.64
N THR A 215 -53.76 8.57 2.30
CA THR A 215 -54.53 7.78 3.26
C THR A 215 -53.60 6.92 4.11
N ASP A 216 -54.07 6.52 5.29
CA ASP A 216 -53.29 5.63 6.17
C ASP A 216 -52.96 4.29 5.49
N ALA A 217 -53.85 3.78 4.61
CA ALA A 217 -53.58 2.59 3.80
C ALA A 217 -52.41 2.79 2.82
N GLN A 218 -52.31 3.96 2.18
CA GLN A 218 -51.18 4.29 1.30
C GLN A 218 -49.87 4.44 2.08
N LEU A 219 -49.92 5.08 3.26
CA LEU A 219 -48.75 5.19 4.13
C LEU A 219 -48.29 3.84 4.67
N GLN A 220 -49.22 2.94 5.02
CA GLN A 220 -48.87 1.57 5.42
C GLN A 220 -48.25 0.77 4.27
N ALA A 221 -48.75 0.92 3.04
CA ALA A 221 -48.14 0.30 1.87
C ALA A 221 -46.71 0.84 1.65
N TYR A 222 -46.54 2.16 1.74
CA TYR A 222 -45.24 2.80 1.66
C TYR A 222 -44.27 2.33 2.77
N MET A 223 -44.74 2.18 4.00
CA MET A 223 -43.93 1.61 5.09
C MET A 223 -43.47 0.18 4.80
N LYS A 224 -44.33 -0.64 4.18
CA LYS A 224 -43.98 -2.03 3.81
C LYS A 224 -42.96 -2.07 2.67
N GLU A 225 -43.13 -1.23 1.65
CA GLU A 225 -42.21 -1.14 0.50
C GLU A 225 -40.83 -0.62 0.92
N HIS A 226 -40.79 0.35 1.83
CA HIS A 226 -39.58 0.96 2.33
C HIS A 226 -39.12 0.39 3.69
N ALA A 227 -39.54 -0.83 4.02
CA ALA A 227 -39.33 -1.39 5.36
C ALA A 227 -37.85 -1.41 5.77
N ALA A 228 -36.95 -1.82 4.87
CA ALA A 228 -35.51 -1.86 5.13
C ALA A 228 -34.91 -0.49 5.51
N GLN A 229 -35.52 0.62 5.07
CA GLN A 229 -35.05 1.99 5.34
C GLN A 229 -35.71 2.60 6.58
N LEU A 230 -36.91 2.13 6.92
CA LEU A 230 -37.74 2.67 8.00
C LEU A 230 -37.63 1.86 9.31
N THR A 231 -37.22 0.60 9.23
CA THR A 231 -37.00 -0.23 10.41
C THR A 231 -35.88 0.37 11.26
N LEU A 232 -36.21 0.68 12.52
CA LEU A 232 -35.23 1.15 13.48
C LEU A 232 -34.30 -0.01 13.86
N PRO A 233 -32.97 0.21 13.90
CA PRO A 233 -32.04 -0.82 14.34
C PRO A 233 -32.28 -1.16 15.82
N GLU A 234 -31.76 -2.30 16.24
CA GLU A 234 -31.68 -2.61 17.68
C GLU A 234 -30.90 -1.51 18.39
N THR A 235 -31.44 -1.04 19.51
CA THR A 235 -30.77 -0.07 20.39
C THR A 235 -30.69 -0.59 21.81
N ARG A 236 -29.68 -0.15 22.56
CA ARG A 236 -29.45 -0.58 23.94
C ARG A 236 -29.27 0.63 24.85
N ILE A 237 -29.71 0.49 26.10
CA ILE A 237 -29.40 1.45 27.16
C ILE A 237 -28.23 0.86 27.94
N LEU A 238 -27.14 1.60 28.06
CA LEU A 238 -25.90 1.13 28.65
C LEU A 238 -25.54 1.95 29.88
N SER A 239 -25.11 1.30 30.96
CA SER A 239 -24.35 1.96 32.03
C SER A 239 -22.87 1.70 31.81
N VAL A 240 -22.07 2.78 31.82
CA VAL A 240 -20.66 2.74 31.42
C VAL A 240 -19.81 3.27 32.57
N ALA A 241 -18.95 2.42 33.11
CA ALA A 241 -17.89 2.82 34.01
C ALA A 241 -16.64 3.16 33.20
N ARG A 242 -16.03 4.33 33.45
CA ARG A 242 -14.82 4.77 32.74
C ARG A 242 -13.68 5.03 33.71
N PHE A 243 -12.52 4.45 33.41
CA PHE A 243 -11.26 4.65 34.10
C PHE A 243 -10.31 5.36 33.14
N SER A 244 -9.80 6.54 33.52
CA SER A 244 -9.05 7.40 32.61
C SER A 244 -7.84 7.99 33.31
N ALA A 245 -6.66 7.59 32.87
CA ALA A 245 -5.40 8.23 33.28
C ALA A 245 -5.45 9.74 33.04
N LYS A 246 -5.96 10.18 31.88
CA LYS A 246 -6.08 11.60 31.54
C LYS A 246 -6.98 12.36 32.51
N ALA A 247 -8.10 11.79 32.94
CA ALA A 247 -8.98 12.41 33.93
C ALA A 247 -8.32 12.53 35.30
N LEU A 248 -7.39 11.64 35.62
CA LEU A 248 -6.66 11.61 36.88
C LEU A 248 -5.41 12.49 36.91
N GLU A 249 -4.93 13.03 35.79
CA GLU A 249 -3.71 13.86 35.71
C GLU A 249 -3.72 15.02 36.72
N ASN A 250 -4.86 15.68 36.89
CA ASN A 250 -5.01 16.80 37.83
C ASN A 250 -5.11 16.35 39.31
N THR A 251 -5.23 15.06 39.56
CA THR A 251 -5.31 14.48 40.92
C THR A 251 -3.97 13.95 41.42
N VAL A 252 -2.92 14.07 40.59
CA VAL A 252 -1.59 13.51 40.84
C VAL A 252 -0.57 14.64 40.93
N THR A 253 0.24 14.59 41.97
CA THR A 253 1.33 15.54 42.20
C THR A 253 2.67 14.84 41.94
N VAL A 254 3.50 15.41 41.07
CA VAL A 254 4.85 14.89 40.80
C VAL A 254 5.84 15.55 41.78
N PRO A 255 6.59 14.77 42.57
CA PRO A 255 7.63 15.31 43.43
C PRO A 255 8.76 15.98 42.63
N GLU A 256 9.26 17.12 43.12
CA GLU A 256 10.39 17.83 42.51
C GLU A 256 11.64 16.94 42.35
N ALA A 257 11.86 16.05 43.32
CA ALA A 257 12.97 15.10 43.32
C ALA A 257 12.96 14.18 42.08
N ASP A 258 11.78 13.76 41.61
CA ASP A 258 11.64 12.86 40.46
C ASP A 258 11.88 13.58 39.13
N ILE A 259 11.52 14.86 39.04
CA ILE A 259 11.82 15.72 37.89
C ILE A 259 13.33 15.89 37.75
N VAL A 260 14.00 16.26 38.85
CA VAL A 260 15.46 16.43 38.89
C VAL A 260 16.18 15.12 38.55
N LYS A 261 15.71 13.99 39.11
CA LYS A 261 16.27 12.65 38.85
C LYS A 261 16.15 12.27 37.37
N THR A 262 14.98 12.47 36.77
CA THR A 262 14.72 12.14 35.36
C THR A 262 15.55 13.00 34.41
N TYR A 263 15.68 14.30 34.69
CA TYR A 263 16.56 15.20 33.95
C TYR A 263 18.02 14.77 34.03
N ASN A 264 18.53 14.49 35.24
CA ASN A 264 19.92 14.06 35.43
C ASN A 264 20.21 12.74 34.71
N PHE A 265 19.26 11.79 34.72
CA PHE A 265 19.39 10.52 34.01
C PHE A 265 19.47 10.69 32.49
N ARG A 266 18.73 11.65 31.91
CA ARG A 266 18.67 11.86 30.45
C ARG A 266 19.62 12.93 29.94
N LYS A 267 20.30 13.66 30.83
CA LYS A 267 21.14 14.83 30.53
C LYS A 267 22.08 14.62 29.34
N ASP A 268 22.73 13.47 29.27
CA ASP A 268 23.72 13.15 28.23
C ASP A 268 23.08 12.85 26.87
N THR A 269 21.81 12.45 26.85
CA THR A 269 21.03 12.16 25.63
C THR A 269 20.20 13.35 25.14
N LEU A 270 19.96 14.33 26.02
CA LEU A 270 19.20 15.55 25.71
C LEU A 270 20.07 16.63 25.02
N GLY A 271 21.40 16.52 25.11
CA GLY A 271 22.32 17.47 24.52
C GLY A 271 22.60 17.24 23.03
N THR A 272 22.94 18.31 22.32
CA THR A 272 23.57 18.22 20.99
C THR A 272 25.09 18.31 21.13
N ALA A 273 25.81 17.43 20.42
CA ALA A 273 27.27 17.47 20.41
C ALA A 273 27.79 18.72 19.68
N GLU A 274 28.96 19.22 20.08
CA GLU A 274 29.66 20.28 19.33
C GLU A 274 29.92 19.80 17.89
N THR A 275 29.56 20.62 16.91
CA THR A 275 29.80 20.33 15.50
C THR A 275 30.63 21.44 14.86
N ARG A 276 31.49 21.06 13.91
CA ARG A 276 32.38 21.99 13.21
C ARG A 276 32.20 21.91 11.71
N SER A 277 32.31 23.06 11.05
CA SER A 277 32.33 23.19 9.60
C SER A 277 33.72 23.63 9.15
N PHE A 278 34.32 22.93 8.20
CA PHE A 278 35.68 23.23 7.75
C PHE A 278 35.91 22.83 6.29
N VAL A 279 36.98 23.39 5.71
CA VAL A 279 37.48 23.00 4.39
C VAL A 279 38.78 22.24 4.58
N GLN A 280 38.90 21.08 3.94
CA GLN A 280 40.11 20.26 3.94
C GLN A 280 40.70 20.19 2.52
N ILE A 281 42.00 20.42 2.39
CA ILE A 281 42.75 20.23 1.15
C ILE A 281 43.81 19.16 1.40
N VAL A 282 43.75 18.07 0.63
CA VAL A 282 44.77 17.01 0.68
C VAL A 282 45.94 17.40 -0.22
N ALA A 283 47.14 17.42 0.36
CA ALA A 283 48.38 17.77 -0.31
C ALA A 283 49.13 16.49 -0.79
N PRO A 284 49.89 16.57 -1.90
CA PRO A 284 50.75 15.48 -2.35
C PRO A 284 51.89 15.12 -1.38
N ASP A 285 52.42 16.12 -0.66
CA ASP A 285 53.55 15.97 0.26
C ASP A 285 53.54 17.07 1.34
N ALA A 286 54.40 16.92 2.35
CA ALA A 286 54.48 17.83 3.49
C ALA A 286 54.97 19.26 3.12
N LYS A 287 55.83 19.41 2.11
CA LYS A 287 56.30 20.73 1.66
C LYS A 287 55.15 21.47 0.97
N THR A 288 54.41 20.78 0.12
CA THR A 288 53.22 21.32 -0.55
C THR A 288 52.13 21.68 0.47
N ALA A 289 51.92 20.85 1.50
CA ALA A 289 51.00 21.16 2.59
C ALA A 289 51.39 22.44 3.34
N ALA A 290 52.69 22.67 3.60
CA ALA A 290 53.15 23.90 4.25
C ALA A 290 52.85 25.15 3.40
N VAL A 291 52.99 25.06 2.08
CA VAL A 291 52.65 26.15 1.15
C VAL A 291 51.13 26.39 1.12
N ILE A 292 50.32 25.33 1.08
CA ILE A 292 48.85 25.42 1.14
C ILE A 292 48.40 26.09 2.44
N ALA A 293 48.99 25.71 3.58
CA ALA A 293 48.69 26.31 4.89
C ALA A 293 49.00 27.82 4.91
N GLN A 294 50.16 28.24 4.40
CA GLN A 294 50.50 29.66 4.30
C GLN A 294 49.53 30.43 3.40
N ARG A 295 49.14 29.88 2.25
CA ARG A 295 48.21 30.55 1.33
C ARG A 295 46.81 30.70 1.92
N LEU A 296 46.29 29.64 2.55
CA LEU A 296 45.01 29.69 3.24
C LEU A 296 45.02 30.67 4.42
N ALA A 297 46.15 30.77 5.13
CA ALA A 297 46.34 31.71 6.24
C ALA A 297 46.43 33.16 5.77
N LYS A 298 46.98 33.40 4.57
CA LYS A 298 46.99 34.72 3.91
C LYS A 298 45.64 35.16 3.36
N GLY A 299 44.63 34.28 3.38
CA GLY A 299 43.26 34.59 2.96
C GLY A 299 42.90 34.16 1.54
N ASP A 300 43.78 33.44 0.84
CA ASP A 300 43.47 32.89 -0.50
C ASP A 300 42.24 31.97 -0.43
N GLN A 301 41.40 32.00 -1.48
CA GLN A 301 40.22 31.14 -1.55
C GLN A 301 40.63 29.65 -1.67
N PRO A 302 40.06 28.75 -0.83
CA PRO A 302 40.44 27.33 -0.82
C PRO A 302 40.33 26.61 -2.18
N ALA A 303 39.33 26.96 -2.99
CA ALA A 303 39.16 26.41 -4.33
C ALA A 303 40.31 26.79 -5.28
N ILE A 304 40.80 28.02 -5.19
CA ILE A 304 41.94 28.52 -5.99
C ILE A 304 43.22 27.84 -5.52
N VAL A 305 43.43 27.73 -4.20
CA VAL A 305 44.62 27.08 -3.62
C VAL A 305 44.66 25.60 -3.97
N ALA A 306 43.55 24.87 -3.87
CA ALA A 306 43.48 23.45 -4.21
C ALA A 306 43.73 23.19 -5.70
N SER A 307 43.11 24.00 -6.57
CA SER A 307 43.19 23.84 -8.03
C SER A 307 44.62 24.02 -8.55
N ALA A 308 45.43 24.87 -7.91
CA ALA A 308 46.85 25.05 -8.25
C ALA A 308 47.70 23.77 -8.11
N TYR A 309 47.20 22.75 -7.40
CA TYR A 309 47.84 21.45 -7.24
C TYR A 309 47.01 20.30 -7.84
N GLY A 310 46.04 20.61 -8.71
CA GLY A 310 45.15 19.61 -9.33
C GLY A 310 44.24 18.90 -8.32
N LYS A 311 43.91 19.54 -7.20
CA LYS A 311 43.03 19.01 -6.16
C LYS A 311 41.74 19.83 -6.06
N GLN A 312 40.73 19.26 -5.43
CA GLN A 312 39.49 19.96 -5.07
C GLN A 312 39.41 20.07 -3.54
N PRO A 313 38.94 21.21 -3.00
CA PRO A 313 38.71 21.32 -1.57
C PRO A 313 37.51 20.45 -1.16
N VAL A 314 37.63 19.75 -0.04
CA VAL A 314 36.53 18.98 0.56
C VAL A 314 35.87 19.86 1.61
N MET A 315 34.58 20.16 1.43
CA MET A 315 33.79 20.94 2.38
C MET A 315 33.03 20.00 3.31
N ILE A 316 33.23 20.16 4.61
CA ILE A 316 32.57 19.37 5.64
C ILE A 316 31.74 20.32 6.49
N ASN A 317 30.42 20.09 6.53
CA ASN A 317 29.46 20.98 7.20
C ASN A 317 28.89 20.32 8.45
N ALA A 318 28.98 21.03 9.59
CA ALA A 318 28.36 20.70 10.87
C ALA A 318 28.49 19.22 11.26
N LYS A 319 29.73 18.72 11.31
CA LYS A 319 30.00 17.34 11.76
C LYS A 319 30.54 17.31 13.19
N PRO A 320 30.05 16.40 14.05
CA PRO A 320 30.66 16.14 15.34
C PRO A 320 31.98 15.40 15.16
N LYS A 321 32.86 15.48 16.18
CA LYS A 321 34.19 14.85 16.16
C LYS A 321 34.14 13.35 15.87
N SER A 322 33.09 12.68 16.33
CA SER A 322 32.86 11.24 16.13
C SER A 322 32.53 10.85 14.68
N ALA A 323 32.03 11.78 13.86
CA ALA A 323 31.64 11.53 12.48
C ALA A 323 32.77 11.76 11.46
N LEU A 324 33.97 12.13 11.94
CA LEU A 324 35.15 12.33 11.10
C LEU A 324 35.97 11.01 11.03
N PRO A 325 36.23 10.48 9.82
CA PRO A 325 36.86 9.17 9.66
C PRO A 325 38.35 9.17 10.02
N ASP A 326 39.06 10.28 9.79
CA ASP A 326 40.47 10.44 10.15
C ASP A 326 40.59 11.11 11.53
N ARG A 327 41.09 10.37 12.52
CA ARG A 327 41.15 10.82 13.90
C ARG A 327 42.13 11.96 14.13
N LYS A 328 43.26 11.96 13.41
CA LYS A 328 44.28 13.02 13.52
C LYS A 328 43.77 14.33 12.93
N VAL A 329 43.03 14.25 11.83
CA VAL A 329 42.32 15.40 11.26
C VAL A 329 41.22 15.88 12.21
N ALA A 330 40.46 14.97 12.82
CA ALA A 330 39.42 15.32 13.78
C ALA A 330 39.99 16.06 15.01
N ASP A 331 41.08 15.58 15.59
CA ASP A 331 41.75 16.23 16.72
C ASP A 331 42.24 17.63 16.34
N ALA A 332 42.90 17.76 15.18
CA ALA A 332 43.38 19.04 14.70
C ALA A 332 42.23 20.04 14.43
N VAL A 333 41.16 19.62 13.75
CA VAL A 333 39.98 20.45 13.48
C VAL A 333 39.35 20.95 14.78
N PHE A 334 39.24 20.09 15.80
CA PHE A 334 38.62 20.41 17.08
C PHE A 334 39.53 21.24 18.02
N ALA A 335 40.82 21.37 17.70
CA ALA A 335 41.74 22.26 18.40
C ALA A 335 41.82 23.68 17.80
N LEU A 336 41.32 23.90 16.57
CA LEU A 336 41.38 25.19 15.89
C LEU A 336 40.32 26.18 16.40
N ALA A 337 40.63 27.47 16.33
CA ALA A 337 39.66 28.56 16.46
C ALA A 337 38.96 28.83 15.10
N ALA A 338 37.74 29.37 15.13
CA ALA A 338 37.01 29.70 13.90
C ALA A 338 37.83 30.66 13.01
N GLY A 339 37.92 30.36 11.72
CA GLY A 339 38.75 31.10 10.75
C GLY A 339 40.22 30.68 10.70
N GLN A 340 40.70 29.88 11.65
CA GLN A 340 42.09 29.44 11.73
C GLN A 340 42.40 28.33 10.70
N VAL A 341 43.66 28.30 10.25
CA VAL A 341 44.21 27.28 9.37
C VAL A 341 45.17 26.38 10.16
N SER A 342 45.09 25.07 9.95
CA SER A 342 45.99 24.10 10.58
C SER A 342 47.40 24.16 9.99
N ALA A 343 48.37 23.71 10.78
CA ALA A 343 49.62 23.18 10.21
C ALA A 343 49.32 21.94 9.34
N PRO A 344 50.27 21.47 8.50
CA PRO A 344 50.14 20.19 7.81
C PRO A 344 49.82 19.04 8.78
N ILE A 345 48.70 18.36 8.55
CA ILE A 345 48.24 17.22 9.34
C ILE A 345 48.59 15.94 8.60
N ASN A 346 49.42 15.09 9.19
CA ASN A 346 49.71 13.75 8.66
C ASN A 346 48.58 12.80 9.03
N GLY A 347 47.49 12.86 8.25
CA GLY A 347 46.34 11.99 8.37
C GLY A 347 46.56 10.61 7.78
N ASP A 348 45.64 9.70 8.07
CA ASP A 348 45.63 8.33 7.56
C ASP A 348 45.24 8.28 6.07
N LEU A 349 44.58 9.32 5.57
CA LEU A 349 44.22 9.50 4.15
C LEU A 349 45.23 10.38 3.37
N GLY A 350 46.38 10.70 3.98
CA GLY A 350 47.42 11.55 3.41
C GLY A 350 47.59 12.88 4.15
N VAL A 351 48.58 13.66 3.73
CA VAL A 351 48.89 14.95 4.35
C VAL A 351 47.81 15.95 3.96
N SER A 352 47.19 16.63 4.92
CA SER A 352 46.13 17.60 4.63
C SER A 352 46.25 18.88 5.44
N VAL A 353 45.63 19.94 4.93
CA VAL A 353 45.51 21.23 5.61
C VAL A 353 44.04 21.56 5.74
N VAL A 354 43.65 22.01 6.92
CA VAL A 354 42.28 22.36 7.25
C VAL A 354 42.16 23.86 7.51
N LYS A 355 41.11 24.49 6.99
CA LYS A 355 40.65 25.82 7.43
C LYS A 355 39.30 25.68 8.11
N LEU A 356 39.22 26.04 9.39
CA LEU A 356 37.98 25.99 10.16
C LEU A 356 37.07 27.16 9.74
N LEU A 357 35.84 26.87 9.31
CA LEU A 357 34.88 27.87 8.88
C LEU A 357 33.98 28.34 10.03
N GLY A 358 33.54 27.42 10.89
CA GLY A 358 32.64 27.74 11.99
C GLY A 358 32.53 26.63 13.03
N ILE A 359 32.16 27.03 14.24
CA ILE A 359 31.94 26.15 15.40
C ILE A 359 30.50 26.35 15.85
N ASN A 360 29.75 25.25 15.92
CA ASN A 360 28.45 25.21 16.59
C ASN A 360 28.66 24.54 17.95
N PRO A 361 28.59 25.28 19.06
CA PRO A 361 28.87 24.73 20.39
C PRO A 361 27.86 23.65 20.76
N ALA A 362 28.27 22.73 21.64
CA ALA A 362 27.36 21.78 22.25
C ALA A 362 26.25 22.54 23.02
N ALA A 363 25.00 22.15 22.82
CA ALA A 363 23.88 22.70 23.58
C ALA A 363 23.32 21.61 24.50
N MET A 364 23.45 21.81 25.81
CA MET A 364 22.75 21.01 26.81
C MET A 364 21.51 21.78 27.24
N PRO A 365 20.29 21.26 27.01
CA PRO A 365 19.09 21.89 27.53
C PRO A 365 19.16 22.01 29.05
N SER A 366 18.77 23.15 29.62
CA SER A 366 18.70 23.32 31.07
C SER A 366 17.51 22.58 31.66
N LEU A 367 17.57 22.25 32.96
CA LEU A 367 16.42 21.70 33.69
C LEU A 367 15.20 22.60 33.54
N GLU A 368 15.36 23.91 33.62
CA GLU A 368 14.27 24.88 33.46
C GLU A 368 13.59 24.76 32.09
N SER A 369 14.37 24.56 31.02
CA SER A 369 13.83 24.40 29.67
C SER A 369 13.10 23.07 29.45
N GLN A 370 13.53 22.00 30.15
CA GLN A 370 12.98 20.65 29.99
C GLN A 370 11.91 20.30 31.04
N ARG A 371 11.83 21.06 32.13
CA ARG A 371 10.94 20.84 33.26
C ARG A 371 9.47 20.66 32.84
N PRO A 372 8.87 21.51 31.98
CA PRO A 372 7.46 21.32 31.60
C PRO A 372 7.20 20.00 30.89
N ALA A 373 8.14 19.55 30.04
CA ALA A 373 8.01 18.29 29.31
C ALA A 373 8.19 17.08 30.23
N ILE A 374 9.20 17.11 31.11
CA ILE A 374 9.46 16.04 32.09
C ILE A 374 8.31 15.95 33.10
N GLU A 375 7.81 17.07 33.58
CA GLU A 375 6.67 17.11 34.51
C GLU A 375 5.40 16.54 33.86
N ALA A 376 5.10 16.91 32.61
CA ALA A 376 3.98 16.35 31.87
C ALA A 376 4.11 14.83 31.66
N GLU A 377 5.31 14.35 31.34
CA GLU A 377 5.59 12.91 31.21
C GLU A 377 5.36 12.16 32.52
N LEU A 378 5.94 12.66 33.62
CA LEU A 378 5.81 12.04 34.94
C LEU A 378 4.36 12.09 35.46
N LYS A 379 3.63 13.19 35.20
CA LYS A 379 2.19 13.29 35.51
C LYS A 379 1.40 12.23 34.76
N ALA A 380 1.63 12.07 33.47
CA ALA A 380 0.95 11.05 32.66
C ALA A 380 1.25 9.63 33.16
N GLN A 381 2.51 9.32 33.50
CA GLN A 381 2.90 8.01 34.04
C GLN A 381 2.25 7.73 35.39
N ALA A 382 2.29 8.68 36.31
CA ALA A 382 1.70 8.51 37.64
C ALA A 382 0.16 8.46 37.58
N ALA A 383 -0.47 9.20 36.66
CA ALA A 383 -1.91 9.10 36.41
C ALA A 383 -2.30 7.75 35.78
N GLN A 384 -1.45 7.18 34.91
CA GLN A 384 -1.64 5.83 34.37
C GLN A 384 -1.54 4.76 35.47
N ALA A 385 -0.57 4.87 36.38
CA ALA A 385 -0.46 3.97 37.53
C ALA A 385 -1.69 4.05 38.44
N LYS A 386 -2.20 5.25 38.70
CA LYS A 386 -3.42 5.46 39.50
C LYS A 386 -4.67 4.92 38.80
N ALA A 387 -4.78 5.08 37.49
CA ALA A 387 -5.89 4.49 36.73
C ALA A 387 -5.89 2.95 36.83
N TYR A 388 -4.71 2.33 36.79
CA TYR A 388 -4.55 0.88 36.97
C TYR A 388 -4.91 0.43 38.39
N GLU A 389 -4.58 1.21 39.42
CA GLU A 389 -5.01 0.93 40.80
C GLU A 389 -6.54 1.00 40.95
N GLN A 390 -7.20 1.97 40.30
CA GLN A 390 -8.67 2.03 40.27
C GLN A 390 -9.26 0.79 39.60
N THR A 391 -8.66 0.30 38.51
CA THR A 391 -9.16 -0.91 37.85
C THR A 391 -8.97 -2.17 38.70
N GLN A 392 -7.89 -2.24 39.49
CA GLN A 392 -7.67 -3.32 40.45
C GLN A 392 -8.72 -3.31 41.56
N THR A 393 -8.99 -2.13 42.14
CA THR A 393 -10.03 -1.96 43.17
C THR A 393 -11.42 -2.31 42.63
N TYR A 394 -11.69 -1.97 41.37
CA TYR A 394 -12.91 -2.33 40.67
C TYR A 394 -13.04 -3.84 40.50
N GLN A 395 -12.01 -4.51 39.97
CA GLN A 395 -12.03 -5.95 39.73
C GLN A 395 -12.19 -6.73 41.04
N ASP A 396 -11.45 -6.37 42.09
CA ASP A 396 -11.56 -7.03 43.40
C ASP A 396 -12.99 -6.92 43.98
N ALA A 397 -13.67 -5.79 43.74
CA ALA A 397 -15.06 -5.61 44.17
C ALA A 397 -16.03 -6.42 43.31
N HIS A 398 -15.82 -6.44 42.00
CA HIS A 398 -16.65 -7.16 41.04
C HIS A 398 -16.55 -8.68 41.21
N ASP A 399 -15.32 -9.21 41.33
CA ASP A 399 -15.05 -10.62 41.64
C ASP A 399 -15.63 -11.03 43.01
N GLY A 400 -15.75 -10.07 43.93
CA GLY A 400 -16.43 -10.22 45.22
C GLY A 400 -17.96 -10.23 45.14
N GLY A 401 -18.56 -10.10 43.95
CA GLY A 401 -20.00 -10.15 43.70
C GLY A 401 -20.71 -8.79 43.68
N ALA A 402 -19.98 -7.67 43.72
CA ALA A 402 -20.60 -6.34 43.54
C ALA A 402 -21.02 -6.11 42.08
N SER A 403 -22.14 -5.40 41.89
CA SER A 403 -22.55 -4.97 40.55
C SER A 403 -21.53 -4.01 39.93
N LEU A 404 -21.49 -3.89 38.61
CA LEU A 404 -20.60 -2.96 37.91
C LEU A 404 -20.67 -1.54 38.48
N ILE A 405 -21.88 -1.06 38.80
CA ILE A 405 -22.10 0.29 39.32
C ILE A 405 -21.51 0.45 40.72
N ASP A 406 -21.72 -0.53 41.59
CA ASP A 406 -21.20 -0.52 42.97
C ASP A 406 -19.68 -0.67 43.00
N ALA A 407 -19.14 -1.57 42.18
CA ALA A 407 -17.70 -1.79 42.03
C ALA A 407 -17.00 -0.53 41.50
N ALA A 408 -17.58 0.13 40.49
CA ALA A 408 -17.03 1.37 39.94
C ALA A 408 -17.08 2.52 40.96
N THR A 409 -18.17 2.62 41.72
CA THR A 409 -18.30 3.62 42.80
C THR A 409 -17.24 3.39 43.88
N LYS A 410 -17.00 2.14 44.29
CA LYS A 410 -15.95 1.78 45.26
C LYS A 410 -14.53 2.10 44.74
N ALA A 411 -14.30 1.92 43.45
CA ALA A 411 -13.04 2.30 42.78
C ALA A 411 -12.90 3.83 42.55
N GLY A 412 -13.94 4.62 42.83
CA GLY A 412 -13.96 6.05 42.55
C GLY A 412 -13.99 6.39 41.06
N ALA A 413 -14.49 5.47 40.23
CA ALA A 413 -14.65 5.67 38.79
C ALA A 413 -16.06 6.23 38.47
N PRO A 414 -16.17 7.23 37.58
CA PRO A 414 -17.46 7.75 37.16
C PRO A 414 -18.26 6.72 36.36
N VAL A 415 -19.55 6.60 36.68
CA VAL A 415 -20.53 5.82 35.94
C VAL A 415 -21.59 6.75 35.36
N TRP A 416 -21.94 6.53 34.09
CA TRP A 416 -23.03 7.25 33.43
C TRP A 416 -23.90 6.29 32.64
N THR A 417 -25.16 6.65 32.43
CA THR A 417 -26.13 5.85 31.67
C THR A 417 -26.45 6.53 30.35
N SER A 418 -26.39 5.78 29.26
CA SER A 418 -26.61 6.29 27.90
C SER A 418 -28.11 6.45 27.59
N SER A 419 -28.43 7.31 26.63
CA SER A 419 -29.68 7.16 25.87
C SER A 419 -29.63 5.88 25.02
N PRO A 420 -30.78 5.41 24.47
CA PRO A 420 -30.77 4.28 23.54
C PRO A 420 -29.78 4.48 22.39
N ILE A 421 -28.76 3.63 22.33
CA ILE A 421 -27.68 3.68 21.35
C ILE A 421 -27.76 2.49 20.41
N ALA A 422 -27.53 2.71 19.11
CA ALA A 422 -27.40 1.64 18.12
C ALA A 422 -25.98 1.08 18.10
N ALA A 423 -25.79 -0.10 17.50
CA ALA A 423 -24.48 -0.74 17.38
C ALA A 423 -23.43 0.14 16.65
N SER A 424 -23.89 1.08 15.82
CA SER A 424 -23.05 2.08 15.14
C SER A 424 -22.57 3.22 16.04
N GLY A 425 -22.93 3.23 17.33
CA GLY A 425 -22.48 4.23 18.30
C GLY A 425 -23.26 5.55 18.29
N VAL A 426 -24.41 5.58 17.62
CA VAL A 426 -25.26 6.77 17.51
C VAL A 426 -26.59 6.58 18.24
N ASP A 427 -27.13 7.68 18.74
CA ASP A 427 -28.47 7.73 19.30
C ASP A 427 -29.56 7.69 18.19
N ARG A 428 -30.83 7.77 18.61
CA ARG A 428 -31.98 7.80 17.68
C ARG A 428 -31.98 8.97 16.71
N ASN A 429 -31.25 10.05 17.01
CA ASN A 429 -31.13 11.23 16.16
C ASN A 429 -29.88 11.17 15.26
N GLY A 430 -29.14 10.06 15.29
CA GLY A 430 -27.89 9.89 14.55
C GLY A 430 -26.71 10.64 15.14
N GLN A 431 -26.81 11.11 16.39
CA GLN A 431 -25.72 11.79 17.07
C GLN A 431 -24.82 10.78 17.81
N PRO A 432 -23.49 10.89 17.69
CA PRO A 432 -22.59 10.01 18.42
C PRO A 432 -22.68 10.29 19.92
N ILE A 433 -22.71 9.23 20.74
CA ILE A 433 -22.67 9.39 22.20
C ILE A 433 -21.20 9.50 22.65
N PRO A 434 -20.79 10.60 23.29
CA PRO A 434 -19.42 10.78 23.75
C PRO A 434 -19.03 9.72 24.80
N GLY A 435 -17.76 9.30 24.78
CA GLY A 435 -17.18 8.48 25.85
C GLY A 435 -17.38 6.96 25.72
N LEU A 436 -17.91 6.48 24.60
CA LEU A 436 -17.96 5.05 24.25
C LEU A 436 -16.93 4.73 23.16
N THR A 437 -16.10 3.71 23.39
CA THR A 437 -15.16 3.21 22.39
C THR A 437 -15.82 2.15 21.49
N PRO A 438 -15.30 1.90 20.28
CA PRO A 438 -15.79 0.83 19.42
C PRO A 438 -15.79 -0.55 20.11
N ASP A 439 -14.78 -0.85 20.92
CA ASP A 439 -14.67 -2.13 21.64
C ASP A 439 -15.69 -2.26 22.77
N ALA A 440 -15.94 -1.15 23.51
CA ALA A 440 -16.98 -1.11 24.52
C ALA A 440 -18.37 -1.30 23.90
N LEU A 441 -18.64 -0.66 22.75
CA LEU A 441 -19.89 -0.84 22.01
C LEU A 441 -20.06 -2.27 21.49
N LYS A 442 -19.02 -2.83 20.87
CA LYS A 442 -19.05 -4.21 20.39
C LYS A 442 -19.40 -5.18 21.53
N THR A 443 -18.69 -5.08 22.65
CA THR A 443 -18.92 -5.93 23.83
C THR A 443 -20.33 -5.73 24.38
N ALA A 444 -20.79 -4.48 24.51
CA ALA A 444 -22.15 -4.17 24.97
C ALA A 444 -23.24 -4.81 24.10
N PHE A 445 -23.00 -4.98 22.79
CA PHE A 445 -23.96 -5.60 21.86
C PHE A 445 -23.92 -7.13 21.84
N GLU A 446 -22.88 -7.75 22.42
CA GLU A 446 -22.77 -9.20 22.59
C GLU A 446 -23.44 -9.69 23.89
N LEU A 447 -23.65 -8.80 24.88
CA LEU A 447 -24.25 -9.13 26.17
C LEU A 447 -25.80 -9.22 26.14
N PRO A 448 -26.44 -10.05 26.97
CA PRO A 448 -27.90 -10.00 27.14
C PRO A 448 -28.32 -8.79 27.99
N ALA A 449 -29.63 -8.50 28.06
CA ALA A 449 -30.16 -7.51 29.01
C ALA A 449 -29.84 -7.93 30.46
N GLY A 450 -29.32 -7.00 31.25
CA GLY A 450 -28.78 -7.25 32.59
C GLY A 450 -27.34 -7.75 32.61
N GLY A 451 -26.74 -8.08 31.46
CA GLY A 451 -25.35 -8.53 31.36
C GLY A 451 -24.35 -7.40 31.62
N GLU A 452 -23.26 -7.74 32.28
CA GLU A 452 -22.12 -6.86 32.57
C GLU A 452 -20.89 -7.38 31.82
N SER A 453 -20.04 -6.48 31.31
CA SER A 453 -18.77 -6.86 30.70
C SER A 453 -17.68 -6.98 31.75
N GLU A 454 -16.68 -7.79 31.45
CA GLU A 454 -15.36 -7.64 32.06
C GLU A 454 -14.76 -6.26 31.74
N LEU A 455 -13.67 -5.93 32.43
CA LEU A 455 -12.92 -4.71 32.15
C LEU A 455 -12.26 -4.78 30.75
N ILE A 456 -12.48 -3.73 29.96
CA ILE A 456 -11.98 -3.59 28.58
C ILE A 456 -10.88 -2.53 28.57
N GLU A 457 -9.68 -2.88 28.12
CA GLU A 457 -8.57 -1.94 27.94
C GLU A 457 -8.67 -1.24 26.57
N ALA A 458 -8.72 0.10 26.59
CA ALA A 458 -8.77 0.94 25.38
C ALA A 458 -7.41 1.59 25.06
N GLY A 459 -6.36 1.22 25.79
CA GLY A 459 -4.99 1.71 25.64
C GLY A 459 -4.75 3.09 26.24
N LYS A 460 -3.46 3.46 26.40
CA LYS A 460 -3.02 4.75 26.98
C LYS A 460 -3.61 5.05 28.37
N GLY A 461 -3.88 4.01 29.17
CA GLY A 461 -4.47 4.15 30.50
C GLY A 461 -5.96 4.47 30.52
N GLU A 462 -6.68 4.17 29.44
CA GLU A 462 -8.15 4.19 29.40
C GLU A 462 -8.69 2.76 29.52
N TYR A 463 -9.65 2.56 30.43
CA TYR A 463 -10.36 1.30 30.60
C TYR A 463 -11.86 1.56 30.76
N PHE A 464 -12.67 0.57 30.40
CA PHE A 464 -14.12 0.66 30.42
C PHE A 464 -14.73 -0.63 30.92
N ALA A 465 -15.87 -0.53 31.60
CA ALA A 465 -16.78 -1.65 31.79
C ALA A 465 -18.18 -1.19 31.43
N VAL A 466 -18.97 -2.07 30.82
CA VAL A 466 -20.31 -1.77 30.33
C VAL A 466 -21.34 -2.74 30.88
N ARG A 467 -22.51 -2.23 31.27
CA ARG A 467 -23.68 -3.02 31.61
C ARG A 467 -24.82 -2.70 30.66
N VAL A 468 -25.52 -3.73 30.19
CA VAL A 468 -26.72 -3.55 29.36
C VAL A 468 -27.93 -3.45 30.28
N GLU A 469 -28.49 -2.25 30.43
CA GLU A 469 -29.70 -2.03 31.22
C GLU A 469 -30.94 -2.53 30.48
N LYS A 470 -31.02 -2.27 29.17
CA LYS A 470 -32.18 -2.64 28.35
C LYS A 470 -31.80 -2.89 26.90
N VAL A 471 -32.34 -3.96 26.32
CA VAL A 471 -32.32 -4.21 24.87
C VAL A 471 -33.67 -3.78 24.28
N ILE A 472 -33.62 -2.90 23.28
CA ILE A 472 -34.79 -2.44 22.52
C ILE A 472 -34.66 -3.06 21.12
N PRO A 473 -35.50 -4.07 20.78
CA PRO A 473 -35.35 -4.82 19.55
C PRO A 473 -35.58 -3.95 18.31
N SER A 474 -35.03 -4.38 17.19
CA SER A 474 -35.30 -3.78 15.89
C SER A 474 -36.80 -3.88 15.57
N ALA A 475 -37.41 -2.75 15.25
CA ALA A 475 -38.84 -2.68 15.00
C ALA A 475 -39.17 -1.55 14.01
N MET A 476 -40.27 -1.73 13.27
CA MET A 476 -40.86 -0.65 12.49
C MET A 476 -41.47 0.39 13.45
N PRO A 477 -41.19 1.69 13.29
CA PRO A 477 -41.87 2.72 14.08
C PRO A 477 -43.38 2.68 13.78
N PRO A 478 -44.24 2.90 14.77
CA PRO A 478 -45.68 3.03 14.55
C PRO A 478 -45.98 4.16 13.57
N LEU A 479 -46.98 3.97 12.68
CA LEU A 479 -47.38 5.02 11.73
C LEU A 479 -47.70 6.34 12.46
N ALA A 480 -48.31 6.29 13.63
CA ALA A 480 -48.63 7.47 14.42
C ALA A 480 -47.40 8.33 14.78
N GLU A 481 -46.23 7.73 14.98
CA GLU A 481 -44.99 8.44 15.33
C GLU A 481 -44.33 9.11 14.12
N ILE A 482 -44.53 8.56 12.92
CA ILE A 482 -43.86 9.02 11.69
C ILE A 482 -44.82 9.53 10.61
N ARG A 483 -46.11 9.70 10.91
CA ARG A 483 -47.16 9.96 9.92
C ARG A 483 -46.88 11.20 9.08
N GLU A 484 -46.57 12.32 9.73
CA GLU A 484 -46.32 13.59 9.05
C GLU A 484 -45.08 13.58 8.15
N PRO A 485 -43.87 13.22 8.64
CA PRO A 485 -42.69 13.16 7.78
C PRO A 485 -42.84 12.13 6.66
N LEU A 486 -43.53 11.01 6.92
CA LEU A 486 -43.79 10.00 5.91
C LEU A 486 -44.77 10.51 4.83
N ALA A 487 -45.82 11.22 5.22
CA ALA A 487 -46.76 11.82 4.28
C ALA A 487 -46.08 12.86 3.38
N GLN A 488 -45.24 13.73 3.94
CA GLN A 488 -44.46 14.69 3.15
C GLN A 488 -43.54 13.99 2.16
N ARG A 489 -42.85 12.93 2.59
CA ARG A 489 -41.97 12.14 1.74
C ARG A 489 -42.74 11.46 0.61
N TRP A 490 -43.84 10.78 0.94
CA TRP A 490 -44.71 10.12 -0.03
C TRP A 490 -45.26 11.10 -1.08
N MET A 491 -45.71 12.28 -0.63
CA MET A 491 -46.21 13.31 -1.53
C MET A 491 -45.11 13.82 -2.48
N LEU A 492 -43.90 14.03 -1.96
CA LEU A 492 -42.77 14.43 -2.79
C LEU A 492 -42.42 13.36 -3.83
N GLU A 493 -42.30 12.09 -3.42
CA GLU A 493 -41.98 11.00 -4.34
C GLU A 493 -43.07 10.79 -5.39
N THR A 494 -44.34 10.85 -4.99
CA THR A 494 -45.48 10.75 -5.92
C THR A 494 -45.48 11.89 -6.92
N LEU A 495 -45.18 13.13 -6.48
CA LEU A 495 -45.05 14.27 -7.39
C LEU A 495 -43.90 14.06 -8.39
N LEU A 496 -42.75 13.57 -7.92
CA LEU A 496 -41.60 13.29 -8.78
C LEU A 496 -41.91 12.18 -9.80
N GLU A 497 -42.63 11.13 -9.43
CA GLU A 497 -43.04 10.07 -10.35
C GLU A 497 -44.02 10.58 -11.42
N ARG A 498 -44.96 11.43 -11.03
CA ARG A 498 -45.85 12.12 -11.99
C ARG A 498 -45.08 13.06 -12.91
N MET A 499 -44.08 13.79 -12.39
CA MET A 499 -43.18 14.62 -13.21
C MET A 499 -42.37 13.79 -14.20
N LYS A 500 -41.87 12.61 -13.78
CA LYS A 500 -41.17 11.67 -14.66
C LYS A 500 -42.08 11.20 -15.79
N THR A 501 -43.28 10.73 -15.46
CA THR A 501 -44.27 10.27 -16.43
C THR A 501 -44.59 11.36 -17.46
N LYS A 502 -44.74 12.61 -16.99
CA LYS A 502 -44.94 13.75 -17.88
C LYS A 502 -43.72 14.03 -18.76
N ALA A 503 -42.50 13.97 -18.20
CA ALA A 503 -41.28 14.14 -18.97
C ALA A 503 -41.15 13.09 -20.08
N ASP A 504 -41.42 11.82 -19.75
CA ASP A 504 -41.37 10.70 -20.70
C ASP A 504 -42.41 10.90 -21.83
N ALA A 505 -43.62 11.36 -21.50
CA ALA A 505 -44.65 11.68 -22.49
C ALA A 505 -44.23 12.85 -23.43
N LEU A 506 -43.60 13.90 -22.88
CA LEU A 506 -43.12 15.03 -23.67
C LEU A 506 -41.91 14.66 -24.53
N ALA A 507 -40.98 13.86 -24.02
CA ALA A 507 -39.88 13.31 -24.81
C ALA A 507 -40.38 12.45 -25.96
N ALA A 508 -41.45 11.67 -25.76
CA ALA A 508 -42.08 10.90 -26.84
C ALA A 508 -42.68 11.78 -27.94
N ARG A 509 -43.18 12.98 -27.62
CA ARG A 509 -43.66 13.97 -28.61
C ARG A 509 -42.53 14.53 -29.44
N VAL A 510 -41.42 14.91 -28.80
CA VAL A 510 -40.20 15.35 -29.51
C VAL A 510 -39.70 14.24 -30.44
N LYS A 511 -39.73 12.98 -29.97
CA LYS A 511 -39.33 11.82 -30.77
C LYS A 511 -40.23 11.60 -32.00
N LYS A 512 -41.49 12.01 -31.94
CA LYS A 512 -42.45 11.96 -33.06
C LYS A 512 -42.31 13.12 -34.05
N GLY A 513 -41.40 14.07 -33.80
CA GLY A 513 -41.08 15.17 -34.71
C GLY A 513 -41.64 16.54 -34.33
N GLU A 514 -42.30 16.67 -33.17
CA GLU A 514 -42.67 17.99 -32.65
C GLU A 514 -41.41 18.77 -32.21
N SER A 515 -41.38 20.09 -32.44
CA SER A 515 -40.23 20.92 -32.03
C SER A 515 -40.09 20.99 -30.52
N LEU A 516 -38.83 21.13 -30.06
CA LEU A 516 -38.53 21.19 -28.63
C LEU A 516 -39.18 22.43 -27.98
N GLU A 517 -39.27 23.55 -28.70
CA GLU A 517 -39.93 24.78 -28.28
C GLU A 517 -41.43 24.60 -28.05
N ALA A 518 -42.13 23.94 -28.99
CA ALA A 518 -43.57 23.72 -28.88
C ALA A 518 -43.90 22.80 -27.68
N VAL A 519 -43.08 21.77 -27.49
CA VAL A 519 -43.24 20.83 -26.37
C VAL A 519 -42.94 21.53 -25.04
N ALA A 520 -41.87 22.34 -24.97
CA ALA A 520 -41.53 23.14 -23.79
C ALA A 520 -42.66 24.13 -23.42
N ALA A 521 -43.25 24.82 -24.40
CA ALA A 521 -44.37 25.72 -24.18
C ALA A 521 -45.60 25.01 -23.57
N SER A 522 -45.88 23.77 -23.99
CA SER A 522 -46.97 22.96 -23.40
C SER A 522 -46.72 22.55 -21.93
N ALA A 523 -45.45 22.62 -21.50
CA ALA A 523 -45.04 22.46 -20.11
C ALA A 523 -44.83 23.81 -19.40
N GLN A 524 -45.27 24.92 -19.99
CA GLN A 524 -45.13 26.28 -19.46
C GLN A 524 -43.69 26.62 -19.06
N THR A 525 -42.75 26.25 -19.92
CA THR A 525 -41.31 26.47 -19.72
C THR A 525 -40.66 26.85 -21.05
N GLN A 526 -39.38 27.20 -21.01
CA GLN A 526 -38.59 27.58 -22.17
C GLN A 526 -37.38 26.67 -22.31
N VAL A 527 -36.95 26.45 -23.56
CA VAL A 527 -35.74 25.71 -23.88
C VAL A 527 -34.52 26.54 -23.50
N GLN A 528 -33.64 25.96 -22.70
CA GLN A 528 -32.32 26.48 -22.42
C GLN A 528 -31.28 25.74 -23.25
N ARG A 529 -30.36 26.49 -23.84
CA ARG A 529 -29.27 25.95 -24.67
C ARG A 529 -27.94 26.16 -24.00
N VAL A 530 -27.15 25.10 -23.95
CA VAL A 530 -25.79 25.11 -23.43
C VAL A 530 -24.87 24.59 -24.52
N PRO A 531 -24.10 25.46 -25.19
CA PRO A 531 -23.24 25.06 -26.30
C PRO A 531 -21.96 24.39 -25.78
N ASN A 532 -21.37 23.55 -26.63
CA ASN A 532 -20.01 23.04 -26.51
C ASN A 532 -19.67 22.38 -25.16
N ILE A 533 -20.56 21.53 -24.64
CA ILE A 533 -20.26 20.69 -23.48
C ILE A 533 -19.35 19.55 -23.94
N SER A 534 -18.12 19.52 -23.45
CA SER A 534 -17.11 18.48 -23.71
C SER A 534 -16.74 17.76 -22.41
N ARG A 535 -16.09 16.61 -22.53
CA ARG A 535 -15.65 15.84 -21.34
C ARG A 535 -14.57 16.58 -20.56
N GLN A 536 -13.85 17.50 -21.21
CA GLN A 536 -12.86 18.35 -20.55
C GLN A 536 -13.48 19.47 -19.71
N ASN A 537 -14.52 20.13 -20.23
CA ASN A 537 -15.16 21.26 -19.54
C ASN A 537 -16.42 20.87 -18.75
N ALA A 538 -16.86 19.60 -18.76
CA ALA A 538 -18.04 19.12 -18.04
C ALA A 538 -18.07 19.52 -16.55
N ARG A 539 -16.90 19.68 -15.92
CA ARG A 539 -16.79 20.17 -14.53
C ARG A 539 -17.33 21.59 -14.33
N GLN A 540 -17.26 22.45 -15.35
CA GLN A 540 -17.81 23.81 -15.33
C GLN A 540 -19.34 23.79 -15.35
N PHE A 541 -19.94 22.71 -15.84
CA PHE A 541 -21.38 22.54 -15.98
C PHE A 541 -21.99 21.62 -14.90
N GLN A 542 -21.31 21.43 -13.77
CA GLN A 542 -21.82 20.60 -12.67
C GLN A 542 -23.19 21.04 -12.15
N GLY A 543 -23.52 22.33 -12.28
CA GLY A 543 -24.84 22.88 -11.95
C GLY A 543 -25.99 22.31 -12.78
N LEU A 544 -25.72 21.67 -13.93
CA LEU A 544 -26.73 20.97 -14.73
C LEU A 544 -27.16 19.62 -14.14
N GLY A 545 -26.38 19.07 -13.20
CA GLY A 545 -26.60 17.75 -12.61
C GLY A 545 -25.91 16.62 -13.38
N ARG A 546 -25.50 15.59 -12.64
CA ARG A 546 -24.74 14.45 -13.17
C ARG A 546 -25.50 13.65 -14.22
N ASP A 547 -26.81 13.43 -14.02
CA ASP A 547 -27.64 12.62 -14.90
C ASP A 547 -27.82 13.28 -16.26
N LEU A 548 -28.04 14.60 -16.29
CA LEU A 548 -28.13 15.36 -17.54
C LEU A 548 -26.79 15.32 -18.29
N LEU A 549 -25.66 15.58 -17.62
CA LEU A 549 -24.33 15.51 -18.25
C LEU A 549 -24.02 14.12 -18.80
N THR A 550 -24.37 13.06 -18.05
CA THR A 550 -24.18 11.67 -18.50
C THR A 550 -25.05 11.37 -19.73
N GLY A 551 -26.32 11.81 -19.70
CA GLY A 551 -27.23 11.70 -20.83
C GLY A 551 -26.73 12.43 -22.09
N THR A 552 -26.20 13.65 -21.95
CA THR A 552 -25.63 14.44 -23.06
C THR A 552 -24.55 13.67 -23.84
N PHE A 553 -23.66 12.96 -23.15
CA PHE A 553 -22.60 12.19 -23.80
C PHE A 553 -23.02 10.80 -24.28
N GLY A 554 -24.12 10.25 -23.76
CA GLY A 554 -24.67 8.96 -24.17
C GLY A 554 -25.73 9.04 -25.28
N ALA A 555 -26.41 10.17 -25.42
CA ALA A 555 -27.48 10.37 -26.40
C ALA A 555 -26.93 10.54 -27.82
N LYS A 556 -27.72 10.13 -28.82
CA LYS A 556 -27.46 10.43 -30.23
C LYS A 556 -27.96 11.84 -30.57
N PRO A 557 -27.33 12.55 -31.52
CA PRO A 557 -27.85 13.83 -32.00
C PRO A 557 -29.32 13.72 -32.44
N GLY A 558 -30.15 14.68 -32.04
CA GLY A 558 -31.58 14.73 -32.33
C GLY A 558 -32.47 13.75 -31.54
N ALA A 559 -31.91 12.81 -30.78
CA ALA A 559 -32.69 11.91 -29.95
C ALA A 559 -33.04 12.56 -28.59
N PRO A 560 -34.32 12.68 -28.22
CA PRO A 560 -34.69 13.19 -26.91
C PRO A 560 -34.42 12.15 -25.83
N PHE A 561 -34.04 12.64 -24.66
CA PHE A 561 -33.88 11.84 -23.45
C PHE A 561 -34.40 12.60 -22.22
N VAL A 562 -34.77 11.85 -21.20
CA VAL A 562 -35.23 12.39 -19.91
C VAL A 562 -34.11 12.22 -18.89
N SER A 563 -33.86 13.25 -18.09
CA SER A 563 -32.87 13.22 -17.01
C SER A 563 -33.43 13.85 -15.75
N ARG A 564 -32.86 13.49 -14.59
CA ARG A 564 -33.08 14.28 -13.38
C ARG A 564 -32.33 15.59 -13.47
N GLY A 565 -32.97 16.64 -12.96
CA GLY A 565 -32.43 17.99 -12.89
C GLY A 565 -31.93 18.35 -11.51
N PRO A 566 -31.36 19.57 -11.39
CA PRO A 566 -31.03 20.15 -10.11
C PRO A 566 -32.27 20.15 -9.19
N GLN A 567 -32.08 19.91 -7.89
CA GLN A 567 -33.15 19.87 -6.88
C GLN A 567 -34.18 18.72 -7.06
N GLY A 568 -33.88 17.73 -7.90
CA GLY A 568 -34.67 16.49 -8.00
C GLY A 568 -35.81 16.50 -9.01
N GLY A 569 -36.04 17.61 -9.73
CA GLY A 569 -37.00 17.67 -10.84
C GLY A 569 -36.59 16.83 -12.06
N TYR A 570 -37.38 16.87 -13.13
CA TYR A 570 -37.08 16.20 -14.40
C TYR A 570 -36.90 17.21 -15.53
N LEU A 571 -36.02 16.89 -16.49
CA LEU A 571 -35.84 17.63 -17.73
C LEU A 571 -36.06 16.71 -18.92
N VAL A 572 -36.48 17.32 -20.04
CA VAL A 572 -36.38 16.73 -21.37
C VAL A 572 -35.26 17.45 -22.11
N ALA A 573 -34.33 16.69 -22.67
CA ALA A 573 -33.15 17.22 -23.33
C ALA A 573 -32.91 16.54 -24.69
N VAL A 574 -32.25 17.27 -25.59
CA VAL A 574 -31.82 16.81 -26.90
C VAL A 574 -30.40 17.31 -27.13
N VAL A 575 -29.53 16.45 -27.67
CA VAL A 575 -28.25 16.88 -28.23
C VAL A 575 -28.52 17.43 -29.63
N GLU A 576 -28.46 18.74 -29.83
CA GLU A 576 -28.74 19.36 -31.12
C GLU A 576 -27.59 19.14 -32.10
N LYS A 577 -26.35 19.25 -31.63
CA LYS A 577 -25.16 19.15 -32.47
C LYS A 577 -23.97 18.55 -31.71
N VAL A 578 -23.12 17.86 -32.45
CA VAL A 578 -21.83 17.34 -31.98
C VAL A 578 -20.74 17.96 -32.83
N HIS A 579 -19.72 18.52 -32.18
CA HIS A 579 -18.60 19.19 -32.82
C HIS A 579 -17.30 18.45 -32.50
N PRO A 580 -16.39 18.29 -33.48
CA PRO A 580 -15.03 17.86 -33.17
C PRO A 580 -14.31 18.93 -32.35
N GLY A 581 -13.31 18.50 -31.58
CA GLY A 581 -12.40 19.42 -30.91
C GLY A 581 -11.63 20.31 -31.89
N SER A 582 -11.06 21.41 -31.39
CA SER A 582 -10.13 22.23 -32.19
C SER A 582 -8.93 21.39 -32.64
N PRO A 583 -8.54 21.39 -33.93
CA PRO A 583 -7.39 20.65 -34.43
C PRO A 583 -6.09 20.96 -33.68
N ASP A 584 -5.86 22.23 -33.33
CA ASP A 584 -4.66 22.67 -32.62
C ASP A 584 -4.64 22.14 -31.18
N GLN A 585 -5.78 22.23 -30.48
CA GLN A 585 -5.91 21.68 -29.13
C GLN A 585 -5.78 20.15 -29.13
N MET A 586 -6.40 19.48 -30.12
CA MET A 586 -6.26 18.03 -30.29
C MET A 586 -4.80 17.66 -30.52
N ALA A 587 -4.05 18.38 -31.36
CA ALA A 587 -2.64 18.11 -31.61
C ALA A 587 -1.78 18.29 -30.35
N GLN A 588 -2.02 19.34 -29.57
CA GLN A 588 -1.31 19.59 -28.31
C GLN A 588 -1.59 18.49 -27.27
N ILE A 589 -2.87 18.14 -27.05
CA ILE A 589 -3.25 17.08 -26.11
C ILE A 589 -2.74 15.72 -26.58
N THR A 590 -2.75 15.46 -27.89
CA THR A 590 -2.22 14.22 -28.47
C THR A 590 -0.76 14.01 -28.07
N GLU A 591 0.10 15.02 -28.26
CA GLU A 591 1.52 14.89 -27.89
C GLU A 591 1.71 14.85 -26.37
N ALA A 592 0.90 15.59 -25.60
CA ALA A 592 0.95 15.54 -24.13
C ALA A 592 0.56 14.17 -23.56
N MET A 593 -0.40 13.47 -24.17
CA MET A 593 -0.88 12.15 -23.74
C MET A 593 -0.04 10.99 -24.30
N ARG A 594 0.82 11.25 -25.30
CA ARG A 594 1.58 10.21 -25.99
C ARG A 594 2.57 9.45 -25.09
N PRO A 595 3.27 10.07 -24.12
CA PRO A 595 4.12 9.34 -23.17
C PRO A 595 3.31 8.36 -22.32
N GLN A 596 2.17 8.80 -21.77
CA GLN A 596 1.29 7.94 -20.97
C GLN A 596 0.70 6.80 -21.82
N THR A 597 0.31 7.09 -23.07
CA THR A 597 -0.16 6.07 -24.01
C THR A 597 0.95 5.05 -24.32
N SER A 598 2.20 5.52 -24.48
CA SER A 598 3.35 4.65 -24.74
C SER A 598 3.67 3.77 -23.53
N GLN A 599 3.55 4.28 -22.31
CA GLN A 599 3.69 3.49 -21.09
C GLN A 599 2.56 2.45 -20.94
N GLY A 600 1.33 2.81 -21.31
CA GLY A 600 0.21 1.86 -21.41
C GLY A 600 0.52 0.72 -22.38
N LEU A 601 0.88 1.08 -23.61
CA LEU A 601 1.26 0.13 -24.66
C LEU A 601 2.43 -0.76 -24.24
N PHE A 602 3.43 -0.20 -23.54
CA PHE A 602 4.55 -0.97 -23.01
C PHE A 602 4.12 -2.07 -22.05
N ARG A 603 3.20 -1.76 -21.12
CA ARG A 603 2.64 -2.75 -20.20
C ARG A 603 1.88 -3.84 -20.94
N ASP A 604 1.05 -3.45 -21.91
CA ASP A 604 0.26 -4.40 -22.70
C ASP A 604 1.15 -5.32 -23.54
N VAL A 605 2.22 -4.78 -24.15
CA VAL A 605 3.24 -5.56 -24.86
C VAL A 605 3.97 -6.51 -23.92
N GLY A 606 4.31 -6.07 -22.70
CA GLY A 606 4.93 -6.91 -21.68
C GLY A 606 4.06 -8.11 -21.29
N GLN A 607 2.77 -7.87 -21.06
CA GLN A 607 1.80 -8.92 -20.77
C GLN A 607 1.64 -9.88 -21.96
N ALA A 608 1.47 -9.33 -23.17
CA ALA A 608 1.36 -10.14 -24.38
C ALA A 608 2.62 -10.99 -24.64
N ALA A 609 3.81 -10.48 -24.30
CA ALA A 609 5.06 -11.23 -24.41
C ALA A 609 5.12 -12.41 -23.45
N GLN A 610 4.63 -12.26 -22.21
CA GLN A 610 4.53 -13.36 -21.24
C GLN A 610 3.54 -14.44 -21.72
N ASP A 611 2.38 -14.02 -22.23
CA ASP A 611 1.37 -14.93 -22.74
C ASP A 611 1.87 -15.67 -24.00
N ALA A 612 2.52 -14.96 -24.91
CA ALA A 612 3.16 -15.53 -26.09
C ALA A 612 4.27 -16.52 -25.71
N ALA A 613 5.10 -16.21 -24.70
CA ALA A 613 6.13 -17.10 -24.20
C ALA A 613 5.53 -18.43 -23.69
N LYS A 614 4.45 -18.34 -22.90
CA LYS A 614 3.74 -19.51 -22.37
C LYS A 614 3.19 -20.40 -23.49
N ILE A 615 2.59 -19.79 -24.53
CA ILE A 615 2.05 -20.50 -25.69
C ILE A 615 3.18 -21.15 -26.50
N GLN A 616 4.22 -20.39 -26.85
CA GLN A 616 5.32 -20.85 -27.69
C GLN A 616 6.12 -21.98 -27.03
N LEU A 617 6.32 -21.91 -25.71
CA LEU A 617 7.01 -22.94 -24.94
C LEU A 617 6.10 -24.12 -24.57
N LYS A 618 4.80 -24.04 -24.88
CA LYS A 618 3.78 -25.04 -24.50
C LYS A 618 3.85 -25.35 -23.01
N THR A 619 3.96 -24.29 -22.20
CA THR A 619 4.21 -24.41 -20.76
C THR A 619 3.09 -25.21 -20.09
N LYS A 620 3.50 -26.22 -19.32
CA LYS A 620 2.58 -27.10 -18.59
C LYS A 620 2.57 -26.71 -17.12
N VAL A 621 1.40 -26.78 -16.50
CA VAL A 621 1.21 -26.57 -15.07
C VAL A 621 0.51 -27.76 -14.45
N ASN A 622 0.86 -28.11 -13.21
CA ASN A 622 0.25 -29.18 -12.45
C ASN A 622 -0.30 -28.61 -11.14
N LEU A 623 -1.56 -28.17 -11.18
CA LEU A 623 -2.23 -27.55 -10.03
C LEU A 623 -2.40 -28.53 -8.85
N THR A 624 -2.67 -29.80 -9.14
CA THR A 624 -2.78 -30.84 -8.09
C THR A 624 -1.48 -30.96 -7.31
N LEU A 625 -0.35 -31.04 -8.01
CA LEU A 625 0.96 -31.12 -7.36
C LEU A 625 1.31 -29.82 -6.62
N ALA A 626 0.91 -28.66 -7.15
CA ALA A 626 1.07 -27.36 -6.48
C ALA A 626 0.33 -27.32 -5.12
N ARG A 627 -0.92 -27.79 -5.10
CA ARG A 627 -1.77 -27.87 -3.90
C ARG A 627 -1.22 -28.85 -2.88
N GLN A 628 -0.78 -30.02 -3.33
CA GLN A 628 -0.11 -31.00 -2.47
C GLN A 628 1.16 -30.43 -1.83
N ALA A 629 1.94 -29.64 -2.59
CA ALA A 629 3.17 -29.03 -2.09
C ALA A 629 2.95 -28.06 -0.92
N ILE A 630 1.82 -27.34 -0.92
CA ILE A 630 1.45 -26.40 0.15
C ILE A 630 0.63 -27.07 1.27
N GLY A 631 0.47 -28.40 1.24
CA GLY A 631 -0.19 -29.17 2.30
C GLY A 631 -1.70 -29.28 2.20
N VAL A 632 -2.30 -28.97 1.05
CA VAL A 632 -3.75 -29.13 0.83
C VAL A 632 -4.08 -30.56 0.43
N ASP A 633 -5.06 -31.16 1.09
CA ASP A 633 -5.62 -32.44 0.68
C ASP A 633 -6.41 -32.27 -0.63
N THR A 634 -5.90 -32.90 -1.69
CA THR A 634 -6.49 -32.80 -3.04
C THR A 634 -7.54 -33.86 -3.31
N SER A 635 -7.70 -34.85 -2.43
CA SER A 635 -8.70 -35.93 -2.57
C SER A 635 -10.13 -35.48 -2.29
N THR A 636 -10.28 -34.38 -1.57
CA THR A 636 -11.56 -33.80 -1.13
C THR A 636 -12.04 -32.65 -2.03
N LEU A 637 -11.20 -32.20 -2.97
CA LEU A 637 -11.53 -31.11 -3.89
C LEU A 637 -12.30 -31.62 -5.12
N PRO A 638 -13.25 -30.84 -5.67
CA PRO A 638 -13.92 -31.20 -6.91
C PRO A 638 -12.90 -31.42 -8.04
N ALA A 639 -13.03 -32.52 -8.78
CA ALA A 639 -12.22 -32.76 -9.97
C ALA A 639 -12.47 -31.64 -10.99
N GLU A 640 -11.43 -30.93 -11.42
CA GLU A 640 -11.55 -29.96 -12.50
C GLU A 640 -11.39 -30.61 -13.88
N ASP A 641 -12.37 -30.28 -14.73
CA ASP A 641 -12.54 -30.50 -16.15
C ASP A 641 -11.39 -31.15 -16.94
N GLY A 642 -11.67 -32.36 -17.44
CA GLY A 642 -11.41 -32.64 -18.86
C GLY A 642 -10.49 -33.80 -19.24
N LYS A 643 -10.01 -34.65 -18.32
CA LYS A 643 -9.45 -35.96 -18.73
C LYS A 643 -9.82 -37.07 -17.75
N ALA A 644 -10.75 -37.92 -18.19
CA ALA A 644 -11.08 -39.18 -17.54
C ALA A 644 -9.80 -40.03 -17.33
N PRO A 645 -9.64 -40.69 -16.17
CA PRO A 645 -8.54 -41.63 -15.98
C PRO A 645 -8.75 -42.85 -16.89
N ALA A 646 -7.69 -43.24 -17.59
CA ALA A 646 -7.68 -44.44 -18.40
C ALA A 646 -8.02 -45.65 -17.51
N LYS A 647 -9.19 -46.27 -17.74
CA LYS A 647 -9.54 -47.54 -17.13
C LYS A 647 -8.47 -48.57 -17.50
N GLY A 648 -7.74 -49.04 -16.51
CA GLY A 648 -6.86 -50.20 -16.62
C GLY A 648 -7.67 -51.39 -17.12
N LYS A 649 -7.24 -51.97 -18.24
CA LYS A 649 -7.74 -53.25 -18.71
C LYS A 649 -7.31 -54.33 -17.70
N GLY A 650 -8.23 -54.70 -16.81
CA GLY A 650 -8.16 -55.98 -16.12
C GLY A 650 -8.30 -57.08 -17.18
N LYS A 651 -7.26 -57.91 -17.31
CA LYS A 651 -7.34 -59.20 -18.00
C LYS A 651 -8.21 -60.13 -17.15
N ALA A 652 -9.22 -60.72 -17.77
CA ALA A 652 -9.84 -61.94 -17.30
C ALA A 652 -9.33 -63.09 -18.16
N GLN A 653 -9.00 -64.18 -17.48
CA GLN A 653 -8.43 -65.47 -17.92
C GLN A 653 -6.90 -65.51 -18.07
#